data_AF-A0A2T3Z4M7-F1
#
_entry.id   AF-A0A2T3Z4M7-F1
#
_cell.length_a   1.000
_cell.length_b   1.000
_cell.length_c   1.000
_cell.angle_alpha   90.00
_cell.angle_beta   90.00
_cell.angle_gamma   90.00
#
_symmetry.space_group_name_H-M   'P 1'
#
loop_
_entity.id
_entity.type
_entity.pdbx_description
1 polymer ?
#
loop_
_entity_poly.entity_id
_entity_poly.type
_entity_poly.pdbx_seq_one_letter_code
_entity_poly.pdbx_strand_id
1 'polypeptide(L)'
;MASPSPQGRSFTVRGVAAGLGVGTVICSANMYFGLQTGWVSIMSMPASLMGFAVFKLLKPHLQFPFTPVENVLVQSVAGGMAIMPLGCGFVGVIPAMNYLLGTDEQGPLSLSMWQLIIWSIGLCYFGVVFAVPLRHQVIIRERLRFPSGFSTAVLIRVLHGRGQGSSAQELDAAAKGGFASLADRDDDDPLLVNETSSNVADEEPELSKDVDWAYNMKLLLLSFLVSGIFTICNYFLPILRDLPIFGTVAASTWLWTLNPSLAYVGQGIIMGTETTLHMTLGAVVGWGILSPLAKKKGWAPGPVDDWENGSKGWIVWVSLAIMLVDAVVSLAYVALRPILATHAPRALTVLRERFQQSRIAALFGRSHQYSPIPHGEEDQDEPAILDDDQASIASNEDAGLDDGPAEQQVSTRIVTWGLLASVLLCILTTRIVFGDLVPLYAVVTAVLMALVLSIMGVRALGETDLNPVSGISKLAQLFFALIIPQSHKSSVLINLVAGAISEAGALQAGDLMQDLKTGHLLGAAPKAQFWGQIIGATCGALFSAFAYRIYTAVYEIPGKLFQVPTAYVWIFTARLVTGQGLPYMAKEWATGAGVLFALTTLARTLSVGTRWRSLIPGGIAVAVGMYNVPSFTLARAIGGIFSWYWLSVRKRSTTPLIIIASGFILGEGFLSIVNLWLQALKVPHY
;
A
#
# COMPACT_ATOMS: atom_id res chain seq x y z
N MET A 1 29.36 8.10 -39.23
CA MET A 1 28.92 7.11 -38.25
C MET A 1 28.25 7.85 -37.10
N ALA A 2 26.92 7.96 -37.13
CA ALA A 2 26.18 8.47 -35.99
C ALA A 2 26.20 7.39 -34.89
N SER A 3 26.69 7.74 -33.70
CA SER A 3 26.63 6.89 -32.52
C SER A 3 25.19 6.41 -32.29
N PRO A 4 24.97 5.13 -31.95
CA PRO A 4 23.63 4.62 -31.68
C PRO A 4 23.01 5.43 -30.54
N SER A 5 21.74 5.79 -30.70
CA SER A 5 20.96 6.42 -29.62
C SER A 5 21.02 5.53 -28.37
N PRO A 6 21.18 6.09 -27.16
CA PRO A 6 21.36 5.31 -25.93
C PRO A 6 20.03 4.72 -25.43
N GLN A 7 19.35 3.93 -26.26
CA GLN A 7 18.06 3.29 -25.96
C GLN A 7 18.15 2.15 -24.92
N GLY A 8 19.31 1.91 -24.28
CA GLY A 8 19.52 0.77 -23.38
C GLY A 8 20.05 1.07 -21.97
N ARG A 9 20.35 2.32 -21.58
CA ARG A 9 20.85 2.61 -20.23
C ARG A 9 19.70 2.80 -19.23
N SER A 10 19.29 1.68 -18.62
CA SER A 10 18.25 1.70 -17.58
C SER A 10 18.71 2.33 -16.27
N PHE A 11 20.01 2.38 -16.01
CA PHE A 11 20.59 2.97 -14.80
C PHE A 11 21.40 4.22 -15.16
N THR A 12 21.03 5.38 -14.60
CA THR A 12 21.70 6.66 -14.85
C THR A 12 21.93 7.44 -13.55
N VAL A 13 23.10 8.08 -13.42
CA VAL A 13 23.44 8.89 -12.24
C VAL A 13 22.50 10.08 -12.09
N ARG A 14 22.16 10.75 -13.20
CA ARG A 14 21.20 11.87 -13.21
C ARG A 14 19.81 11.42 -12.78
N GLY A 15 19.36 10.23 -13.19
CA GLY A 15 18.08 9.66 -12.78
C GLY A 15 18.06 9.35 -11.29
N VAL A 16 19.14 8.79 -10.74
CA VAL A 16 19.28 8.58 -9.29
C VAL A 16 19.26 9.92 -8.53
N ALA A 17 20.00 10.93 -8.98
CA ALA A 17 20.02 12.24 -8.33
C ALA A 17 18.64 12.92 -8.33
N ALA A 18 17.94 12.90 -9.46
CA ALA A 18 16.57 13.41 -9.56
C ALA A 18 15.61 12.61 -8.69
N GLY A 19 15.72 11.28 -8.68
CA GLY A 19 14.93 10.39 -7.83
C GLY A 19 15.13 10.64 -6.35
N LEU A 20 16.36 10.90 -5.89
CA LEU A 20 16.64 11.27 -4.50
C LEU A 20 16.05 12.64 -4.14
N GLY A 21 16.14 13.63 -5.05
CA GLY A 21 15.53 14.94 -4.85
C GLY A 21 14.01 14.86 -4.70
N VAL A 22 13.36 14.15 -5.63
CA VAL A 22 11.91 13.89 -5.60
C VAL A 22 11.52 13.07 -4.36
N GLY A 23 12.28 12.01 -4.06
CA GLY A 23 12.11 11.15 -2.90
C GLY A 23 12.20 11.92 -1.58
N THR A 24 13.07 12.92 -1.48
CA THR A 24 13.19 13.77 -0.28
C THR A 24 11.91 14.55 0.00
N VAL A 25 11.29 15.10 -1.05
CA VAL A 25 10.03 15.83 -0.96
C VAL A 25 8.91 14.90 -0.49
N ILE A 26 8.78 13.74 -1.13
CA ILE A 26 7.74 12.76 -0.79
C ILE A 26 7.96 12.19 0.62
N CYS A 27 9.20 11.87 0.98
CA CYS A 27 9.55 11.35 2.29
C CYS A 27 9.21 12.35 3.41
N SER A 28 9.44 13.64 3.18
CA SER A 28 9.06 14.70 4.13
C SER A 28 7.54 14.79 4.29
N ALA A 29 6.81 14.75 3.17
CA ALA A 29 5.34 14.71 3.19
C ALA A 29 4.81 13.49 3.95
N ASN A 30 5.38 12.31 3.72
CA ASN A 30 5.00 11.07 4.39
C ASN A 30 5.33 11.08 5.89
N MET A 31 6.44 11.70 6.31
CA MET A 31 6.73 11.90 7.73
C MET A 31 5.66 12.79 8.39
N TYR A 32 5.33 13.92 7.75
CA TYR A 32 4.32 14.86 8.24
C TYR A 32 2.93 14.21 8.38
N PHE A 33 2.39 13.65 7.30
CA PHE A 33 1.05 13.03 7.31
C PHE A 33 0.99 11.75 8.14
N GLY A 34 2.10 11.01 8.21
CA GLY A 34 2.21 9.81 9.02
C GLY A 34 2.14 10.11 10.51
N LEU A 35 2.88 11.10 10.99
CA LEU A 35 2.82 11.54 12.40
C LEU A 35 1.47 12.19 12.75
N GLN A 36 0.84 12.88 11.79
CA GLN A 36 -0.41 13.60 12.02
C GLN A 36 -1.64 12.69 12.00
N THR A 37 -1.74 11.81 11.00
CA THR A 37 -2.96 11.03 10.72
C THR A 37 -2.73 9.52 10.61
N GLY A 38 -1.49 9.07 10.72
CA GLY A 38 -1.14 7.66 10.54
C GLY A 38 -1.15 7.18 9.08
N TRP A 39 -1.30 8.09 8.10
CA TRP A 39 -1.38 7.75 6.69
C TRP A 39 -0.08 8.07 5.95
N VAL A 40 0.39 7.12 5.15
CA VAL A 40 1.59 7.22 4.30
C VAL A 40 1.22 6.66 2.92
N SER A 41 1.75 7.27 1.85
CA SER A 41 1.52 6.81 0.47
C SER A 41 2.82 6.57 -0.28
N ILE A 42 2.79 5.56 -1.15
CA ILE A 42 3.92 5.17 -2.01
C ILE A 42 4.20 6.24 -3.08
N MET A 43 3.17 6.96 -3.54
CA MET A 43 3.27 8.09 -4.48
C MET A 43 4.13 7.83 -5.76
N SER A 44 4.08 6.61 -6.32
CA SER A 44 4.83 6.23 -7.54
C SER A 44 4.46 7.07 -8.78
N MET A 45 3.17 7.24 -9.07
CA MET A 45 2.68 8.12 -10.15
C MET A 45 3.16 9.59 -9.98
N PRO A 46 2.94 10.24 -8.82
CA PRO A 46 3.49 11.58 -8.55
C PRO A 46 5.02 11.66 -8.72
N ALA A 47 5.75 10.65 -8.26
CA ALA A 47 7.22 10.61 -8.37
C ALA A 47 7.67 10.63 -9.83
N SER A 48 7.05 9.81 -10.67
CA SER A 48 7.29 9.79 -12.12
C SER A 48 6.95 11.13 -12.80
N LEU A 49 5.84 11.76 -12.42
CA LEU A 49 5.43 13.05 -12.98
C LEU A 49 6.41 14.17 -12.61
N MET A 50 6.86 14.22 -11.36
CA MET A 50 7.87 15.18 -10.91
C MET A 50 9.23 14.92 -11.56
N GLY A 51 9.64 13.66 -11.66
CA GLY A 51 10.84 13.26 -12.39
C GLY A 51 10.84 13.79 -13.81
N PHE A 52 9.75 13.53 -14.53
CA PHE A 52 9.54 14.07 -15.87
C PHE A 52 9.56 15.59 -15.92
N ALA A 53 8.93 16.28 -14.96
CA ALA A 53 8.93 17.73 -14.86
C ALA A 53 10.35 18.30 -14.75
N VAL A 54 11.17 17.75 -13.86
CA VAL A 54 12.56 18.16 -13.63
C VAL A 54 13.37 18.05 -14.92
N PHE A 55 13.33 16.90 -15.59
CA PHE A 55 14.08 16.71 -16.83
C PHE A 55 13.54 17.52 -18.02
N LYS A 56 12.23 17.80 -18.07
CA LYS A 56 11.65 18.66 -19.11
C LYS A 56 12.07 20.13 -18.92
N LEU A 57 12.14 20.62 -17.68
CA LEU A 57 12.68 21.95 -17.37
C LEU A 57 14.18 22.06 -17.69
N LEU A 58 14.94 20.99 -17.42
CA LEU A 58 16.37 20.93 -17.70
C LEU A 58 16.70 20.56 -19.16
N LYS A 59 15.71 20.29 -20.02
CA LYS A 59 15.89 19.88 -21.43
C LYS A 59 16.96 20.67 -22.19
N PRO A 60 17.05 22.02 -22.10
CA PRO A 60 18.09 22.78 -22.81
C PRO A 60 19.52 22.46 -22.37
N HIS A 61 19.70 21.94 -21.15
CA HIS A 61 20.99 21.64 -20.52
C HIS A 61 21.35 20.15 -20.57
N LEU A 62 20.49 19.29 -21.12
CA LEU A 62 20.72 17.85 -21.17
C LEU A 62 21.39 17.44 -22.48
N GLN A 63 22.52 16.74 -22.37
CA GLN A 63 23.20 16.15 -23.52
C GLN A 63 22.42 14.99 -24.15
N PHE A 64 21.62 14.27 -23.36
CA PHE A 64 20.84 13.12 -23.80
C PHE A 64 19.37 13.29 -23.43
N PRO A 65 18.42 12.83 -24.27
CA PRO A 65 17.00 12.90 -23.95
C PRO A 65 16.67 12.08 -22.70
N PHE A 66 15.67 12.51 -21.95
CA PHE A 66 15.11 11.74 -20.84
C PHE A 66 14.18 10.66 -21.39
N THR A 67 14.39 9.40 -20.99
CA THR A 67 13.68 8.25 -21.58
C THR A 67 12.60 7.70 -20.63
N PRO A 68 11.61 6.94 -21.14
CA PRO A 68 10.61 6.28 -20.29
C PRO A 68 11.25 5.39 -19.22
N VAL A 69 12.27 4.62 -19.62
CA VAL A 69 13.01 3.70 -18.75
C VAL A 69 13.78 4.45 -17.67
N GLU A 70 14.37 5.59 -18.00
CA GLU A 70 15.02 6.45 -17.01
C GLU A 70 14.01 7.05 -16.02
N ASN A 71 12.78 7.31 -16.46
CA ASN A 71 11.71 7.74 -15.56
C ASN A 71 11.27 6.64 -14.58
N VAL A 72 11.27 5.38 -15.03
CA VAL A 72 11.08 4.23 -14.12
C VAL A 72 12.17 4.21 -13.05
N LEU A 73 13.44 4.45 -13.40
CA LEU A 73 14.51 4.53 -12.41
C LEU A 73 14.28 5.67 -11.40
N VAL A 74 13.91 6.86 -11.86
CA VAL A 74 13.59 8.01 -10.99
C VAL A 74 12.47 7.64 -10.02
N GLN A 75 11.42 7.01 -10.53
CA GLN A 75 10.27 6.55 -9.75
C GLN A 75 10.66 5.49 -8.72
N SER A 76 11.51 4.52 -9.07
CA SER A 76 11.97 3.49 -8.13
C SER A 76 12.87 4.02 -7.01
N VAL A 77 13.78 4.95 -7.34
CA VAL A 77 14.63 5.60 -6.34
C VAL A 77 13.77 6.44 -5.39
N ALA A 78 12.85 7.24 -5.94
CA ALA A 78 11.95 8.07 -5.15
C ALA A 78 11.00 7.24 -4.27
N GLY A 79 10.43 6.16 -4.82
CA GLY A 79 9.54 5.23 -4.11
C GLY A 79 10.23 4.57 -2.91
N GLY A 80 11.41 3.98 -3.14
CA GLY A 80 12.21 3.38 -2.08
C GLY A 80 12.56 4.35 -0.94
N MET A 81 12.82 5.63 -1.28
CA MET A 81 13.04 6.67 -0.27
C MET A 81 11.75 7.07 0.47
N ALA A 82 10.65 7.22 -0.25
CA ALA A 82 9.38 7.74 0.24
C ALA A 82 8.72 6.86 1.31
N ILE A 83 8.90 5.55 1.24
CA ILE A 83 8.23 4.59 2.15
C ILE A 83 8.94 4.42 3.50
N MET A 84 10.17 4.94 3.65
CA MET A 84 10.99 4.74 4.85
C MET A 84 10.42 5.30 6.16
N PRO A 85 9.64 6.40 6.20
CA PRO A 85 8.97 6.84 7.42
C PRO A 85 8.06 5.74 8.02
N LEU A 86 7.37 4.98 7.16
CA LEU A 86 6.56 3.83 7.58
C LEU A 86 7.42 2.60 7.81
N GLY A 87 8.25 2.22 6.82
CA GLY A 87 9.05 0.99 6.86
C GLY A 87 10.07 0.93 8.01
N CYS A 88 10.55 2.08 8.49
CA CYS A 88 11.44 2.16 9.66
C CYS A 88 10.70 2.36 10.99
N GLY A 89 9.36 2.49 10.95
CA GLY A 89 8.51 2.63 12.14
C GLY A 89 8.40 4.05 12.73
N PHE A 90 8.89 5.09 12.05
CA PHE A 90 8.91 6.46 12.59
C PHE A 90 7.52 7.08 12.79
N VAL A 91 6.51 6.57 12.12
CA VAL A 91 5.11 7.05 12.21
C VAL A 91 4.25 6.25 13.19
N GLY A 92 4.79 5.15 13.75
CA GLY A 92 4.01 4.22 14.58
C GLY A 92 4.83 3.60 15.71
N VAL A 93 5.68 2.63 15.38
CA VAL A 93 6.44 1.81 16.36
C VAL A 93 7.39 2.66 17.20
N ILE A 94 8.17 3.54 16.58
CA ILE A 94 9.16 4.36 17.27
C ILE A 94 8.48 5.37 18.21
N PRO A 95 7.45 6.14 17.80
CA PRO A 95 6.68 6.94 18.74
C PRO A 95 6.02 6.12 19.86
N ALA A 96 5.56 4.90 19.58
CA ALA A 96 5.00 4.02 20.61
C ALA A 96 6.05 3.67 21.68
N MET A 97 7.27 3.32 21.26
CA MET A 97 8.38 3.04 22.18
C MET A 97 8.85 4.29 22.94
N ASN A 98 8.94 5.43 22.25
CA ASN A 98 9.50 6.66 22.81
C ASN A 98 8.54 7.35 23.79
N TYR A 99 7.22 7.25 23.57
CA TYR A 99 6.24 8.05 24.32
C TYR A 99 5.15 7.26 25.03
N LEU A 100 4.80 6.06 24.55
CA LEU A 100 3.62 5.34 25.05
C LEU A 100 3.97 4.13 25.93
N LEU A 101 5.20 3.63 25.85
CA LEU A 101 5.68 2.48 26.63
C LEU A 101 5.80 2.85 28.12
N GLY A 102 5.15 2.05 28.99
CA GLY A 102 5.13 2.28 30.43
C GLY A 102 6.44 1.93 31.12
N THR A 103 6.65 2.45 32.34
CA THR A 103 7.85 2.16 33.14
C THR A 103 7.98 0.69 33.55
N ASP A 104 6.85 0.00 33.68
CA ASP A 104 6.73 -1.43 33.92
C ASP A 104 7.07 -2.28 32.67
N GLU A 105 6.97 -1.67 31.48
CA GLU A 105 7.22 -2.27 30.17
C GLU A 105 8.64 -1.98 29.63
N GLN A 106 9.57 -1.49 30.47
CA GLN A 106 10.92 -1.01 30.11
C GLN A 106 10.93 0.29 29.27
N GLY A 107 9.89 1.12 29.39
CA GLY A 107 9.76 2.42 28.73
C GLY A 107 9.83 3.62 29.68
N PRO A 108 9.77 4.85 29.15
CA PRO A 108 9.87 5.21 27.74
C PRO A 108 11.29 4.98 27.18
N LEU A 109 11.40 4.53 25.94
CA LEU A 109 12.67 4.17 25.32
C LEU A 109 13.08 5.24 24.29
N SER A 110 13.93 6.17 24.72
CA SER A 110 14.42 7.25 23.86
C SER A 110 15.67 6.84 23.11
N LEU A 111 15.50 6.52 21.82
CA LEU A 111 16.60 6.14 20.95
C LEU A 111 17.43 7.37 20.54
N SER A 112 18.76 7.25 20.66
CA SER A 112 19.70 8.22 20.11
C SER A 112 19.59 8.27 18.57
N MET A 113 20.02 9.37 17.96
CA MET A 113 20.04 9.50 16.50
C MET A 113 20.82 8.36 15.83
N TRP A 114 21.93 7.94 16.42
CA TRP A 114 22.72 6.80 15.92
C TRP A 114 21.96 5.48 16.00
N GLN A 115 21.25 5.22 17.09
CA GLN A 115 20.42 4.03 17.22
C GLN A 115 19.27 4.02 16.21
N LEU A 116 18.63 5.16 15.96
CA LEU A 116 17.60 5.28 14.92
C LEU A 116 18.16 4.97 13.53
N ILE A 117 19.34 5.51 13.19
CA ILE A 117 20.02 5.25 11.92
C ILE A 117 20.38 3.76 11.78
N ILE A 118 21.00 3.16 12.80
CA ILE A 118 21.41 1.75 12.80
C ILE A 118 20.17 0.85 12.66
N TRP A 119 19.11 1.13 13.40
CA TRP A 119 17.82 0.44 13.29
C TRP A 119 17.27 0.52 11.85
N SER A 120 17.16 1.73 11.30
CA SER A 120 16.63 1.95 9.96
C SER A 120 17.43 1.24 8.87
N ILE A 121 18.76 1.30 8.93
CA ILE A 121 19.66 0.61 7.99
C ILE A 121 19.45 -0.91 8.05
N GLY A 122 19.22 -1.47 9.23
CA GLY A 122 18.91 -2.90 9.38
C GLY A 122 17.67 -3.34 8.63
N LEU A 123 16.64 -2.51 8.64
CA LEU A 123 15.32 -2.87 8.13
C LEU A 123 15.17 -2.71 6.61
N CYS A 124 16.00 -1.90 5.95
CA CYS A 124 15.71 -1.40 4.59
C CYS A 124 16.15 -2.28 3.41
N TYR A 125 16.71 -3.47 3.66
CA TYR A 125 17.29 -4.29 2.58
C TYR A 125 16.63 -5.64 2.35
N PHE A 126 16.33 -6.39 3.42
CA PHE A 126 15.96 -7.80 3.26
C PHE A 126 14.65 -7.99 2.48
N GLY A 127 13.69 -7.08 2.64
CA GLY A 127 12.43 -7.08 1.87
C GLY A 127 12.66 -6.82 0.38
N VAL A 128 13.49 -5.83 0.04
CA VAL A 128 13.88 -5.50 -1.35
C VAL A 128 14.58 -6.69 -2.02
N VAL A 129 15.53 -7.32 -1.32
CA VAL A 129 16.27 -8.47 -1.88
C VAL A 129 15.37 -9.70 -2.03
N PHE A 130 14.52 -9.96 -1.03
CA PHE A 130 13.58 -11.09 -1.06
C PHE A 130 12.50 -10.96 -2.14
N ALA A 131 12.18 -9.74 -2.54
CA ALA A 131 11.19 -9.49 -3.59
C ALA A 131 11.69 -9.94 -4.98
N VAL A 132 12.99 -9.88 -5.26
CA VAL A 132 13.56 -10.28 -6.56
C VAL A 132 13.10 -11.67 -7.04
N PRO A 133 13.23 -12.77 -6.26
CA PRO A 133 12.76 -14.08 -6.70
C PRO A 133 11.23 -14.17 -6.85
N LEU A 134 10.47 -13.33 -6.13
CA LEU A 134 9.00 -13.31 -6.25
C LEU A 134 8.55 -12.80 -7.62
N ARG A 135 9.35 -11.96 -8.29
CA ARG A 135 9.01 -11.40 -9.61
C ARG A 135 8.66 -12.48 -10.62
N HIS A 136 9.46 -13.54 -10.72
CA HIS A 136 9.21 -14.62 -11.69
C HIS A 136 7.83 -15.25 -11.45
N GLN A 137 7.51 -15.54 -10.19
CA GLN A 137 6.23 -16.14 -9.84
C GLN A 137 5.06 -15.16 -10.09
N VAL A 138 5.14 -13.93 -9.58
CA VAL A 138 3.96 -13.04 -9.50
C VAL A 138 3.77 -12.15 -10.72
N ILE A 139 4.83 -11.79 -11.43
CA ILE A 139 4.75 -10.90 -12.60
C ILE A 139 4.83 -11.70 -13.90
N ILE A 140 5.72 -12.69 -13.98
CA ILE A 140 5.96 -13.44 -15.23
C ILE A 140 4.99 -14.61 -15.37
N ARG A 141 4.94 -15.50 -14.38
CA ARG A 141 4.11 -16.71 -14.42
C ARG A 141 2.64 -16.44 -14.12
N GLU A 142 2.35 -15.84 -12.96
CA GLU A 142 0.96 -15.56 -12.55
C GLU A 142 0.37 -14.31 -13.22
N ARG A 143 1.21 -13.47 -13.86
CA ARG A 143 0.83 -12.21 -14.52
C ARG A 143 -0.12 -11.35 -13.66
N LEU A 144 0.16 -11.27 -12.35
CA LEU A 144 -0.63 -10.45 -11.44
C LEU A 144 -0.65 -8.99 -11.91
N ARG A 145 -1.75 -8.31 -11.57
CA ARG A 145 -2.11 -7.04 -12.20
C ARG A 145 -1.24 -5.88 -11.71
N PHE A 146 -1.01 -5.80 -10.40
CA PHE A 146 -0.33 -4.67 -9.74
C PHE A 146 -0.89 -3.31 -10.23
N PRO A 147 -2.15 -2.97 -9.87
CA PRO A 147 -2.88 -1.87 -10.52
C PRO A 147 -2.21 -0.49 -10.46
N SER A 148 -1.56 -0.14 -9.35
CA SER A 148 -0.79 1.09 -9.21
C SER A 148 0.44 1.11 -10.12
N GLY A 149 1.18 0.01 -10.19
CA GLY A 149 2.33 -0.16 -11.07
C GLY A 149 1.93 -0.11 -12.56
N PHE A 150 0.80 -0.72 -12.90
CA PHE A 150 0.19 -0.63 -14.24
C PHE A 150 -0.18 0.83 -14.59
N SER A 151 -0.90 1.52 -13.70
CA SER A 151 -1.32 2.91 -13.90
C SER A 151 -0.11 3.84 -14.05
N THR A 152 0.95 3.60 -13.29
CA THR A 152 2.22 4.33 -13.40
C THR A 152 2.88 4.10 -14.76
N ALA A 153 2.86 2.87 -15.27
CA ALA A 153 3.41 2.56 -16.59
C ALA A 153 2.67 3.28 -17.71
N VAL A 154 1.33 3.25 -17.69
CA VAL A 154 0.50 3.96 -18.68
C VAL A 154 0.75 5.47 -18.60
N LEU A 155 0.84 6.05 -17.39
CA LEU A 155 1.18 7.46 -17.23
C LEU A 155 2.55 7.79 -17.84
N ILE A 156 3.58 6.98 -17.60
CA ILE A 156 4.92 7.19 -18.18
C ILE A 156 4.85 7.10 -19.72
N ARG A 157 4.10 6.14 -20.28
CA ARG A 157 3.91 6.05 -21.74
C ARG A 157 3.29 7.32 -22.31
N VAL A 158 2.28 7.87 -21.64
CA VAL A 158 1.60 9.12 -22.03
C VAL A 158 2.57 10.31 -21.95
N LEU A 159 3.34 10.43 -20.86
CA LEU A 159 4.30 11.53 -20.69
C LEU A 159 5.39 11.56 -21.76
N HIS A 160 5.82 10.38 -22.25
CA HIS A 160 6.88 10.25 -23.24
C HIS A 160 6.38 10.04 -24.68
N GLY A 161 5.08 10.22 -24.94
CA GLY A 161 4.51 10.22 -26.29
C GLY A 161 4.50 8.87 -27.01
N ARG A 162 4.69 7.74 -26.30
CA ARG A 162 4.76 6.37 -26.87
C ARG A 162 3.41 5.64 -26.97
N GLY A 163 2.28 6.36 -27.10
CA GLY A 163 0.95 5.75 -27.22
C GLY A 163 0.12 6.41 -28.32
N GLN A 164 -0.10 5.71 -29.43
CA GLN A 164 -1.12 6.03 -30.42
C GLN A 164 -2.51 5.65 -29.88
N GLY A 165 -3.52 6.51 -30.10
CA GLY A 165 -4.95 6.15 -30.19
C GLY A 165 -5.75 5.75 -28.94
N SER A 166 -5.22 4.94 -28.01
CA SER A 166 -6.03 4.28 -26.95
C SER A 166 -5.65 4.61 -25.50
N SER A 167 -4.59 5.39 -25.28
CA SER A 167 -3.95 5.54 -23.96
C SER A 167 -4.80 6.23 -22.87
N ALA A 168 -5.65 7.20 -23.23
CA ALA A 168 -6.50 7.90 -22.26
C ALA A 168 -7.66 7.01 -21.76
N GLN A 169 -8.19 6.14 -22.62
CA GLN A 169 -9.20 5.15 -22.24
C GLN A 169 -8.60 4.01 -21.43
N GLU A 170 -7.38 3.56 -21.74
CA GLU A 170 -6.65 2.56 -20.97
C GLU A 170 -6.36 3.04 -19.54
N LEU A 171 -5.92 4.29 -19.37
CA LEU A 171 -5.69 4.88 -18.05
C LEU A 171 -7.01 5.04 -17.26
N ASP A 172 -8.09 5.43 -17.93
CA ASP A 172 -9.40 5.61 -17.30
C ASP A 172 -10.05 4.27 -16.94
N ALA A 173 -9.85 3.22 -17.75
CA ALA A 173 -10.25 1.85 -17.43
C ALA A 173 -9.44 1.28 -16.25
N ALA A 174 -8.13 1.58 -16.20
CA ALA A 174 -7.26 1.18 -15.10
C ALA A 174 -7.62 1.86 -13.78
N ALA A 175 -7.94 3.16 -13.83
CA ALA A 175 -8.39 3.89 -12.66
C ALA A 175 -9.81 3.50 -12.20
N LYS A 176 -10.67 3.00 -13.11
CA LYS A 176 -12.06 2.61 -12.82
C LYS A 176 -12.27 1.14 -12.44
N GLY A 177 -11.22 0.34 -12.33
CA GLY A 177 -11.35 -1.07 -11.95
C GLY A 177 -11.95 -1.98 -13.03
N GLY A 178 -12.16 -1.48 -14.26
CA GLY A 178 -12.81 -2.19 -15.36
C GLY A 178 -11.79 -2.95 -16.20
N PHE A 179 -11.52 -4.21 -15.86
CA PHE A 179 -10.38 -4.96 -16.39
C PHE A 179 -10.72 -6.22 -17.20
N ALA A 180 -11.99 -6.44 -17.55
CA ALA A 180 -12.44 -7.66 -18.24
C ALA A 180 -12.33 -7.61 -19.78
N SER A 181 -11.86 -6.51 -20.37
CA SER A 181 -11.87 -6.28 -21.83
C SER A 181 -10.47 -6.20 -22.48
N LEU A 182 -9.39 -6.38 -21.71
CA LEU A 182 -8.01 -6.08 -22.15
C LEU A 182 -7.01 -7.22 -21.90
N ALA A 183 -7.51 -8.39 -21.51
CA ALA A 183 -6.76 -9.64 -21.61
C ALA A 183 -7.45 -10.45 -22.71
N ASP A 184 -6.65 -11.06 -23.59
CA ASP A 184 -7.02 -11.79 -24.81
C ASP A 184 -7.18 -10.91 -26.07
N ARG A 185 -6.05 -10.38 -26.52
CA ARG A 185 -5.73 -10.30 -27.95
C ARG A 185 -4.33 -10.87 -28.12
N ASP A 186 -4.25 -12.19 -28.18
CA ASP A 186 -3.04 -12.88 -28.62
C ASP A 186 -2.78 -12.52 -30.10
N ASP A 187 -1.51 -12.22 -30.41
CA ASP A 187 -0.99 -11.82 -31.71
C ASP A 187 -0.87 -12.99 -32.72
N ASP A 188 -1.75 -14.00 -32.65
CA ASP A 188 -1.73 -15.18 -33.52
C ASP A 188 -3.07 -15.35 -34.24
N ASP A 189 -3.32 -14.56 -35.30
CA ASP A 189 -4.30 -14.94 -36.34
C ASP A 189 -3.76 -14.54 -37.73
N PRO A 190 -3.46 -15.50 -38.61
CA PRO A 190 -2.86 -15.23 -39.90
C PRO A 190 -3.91 -14.74 -40.91
N LEU A 191 -3.62 -13.59 -41.54
CA LEU A 191 -4.09 -13.19 -42.87
C LEU A 191 -5.60 -13.33 -43.16
N LEU A 192 -6.36 -12.26 -42.88
CA LEU A 192 -7.40 -11.80 -43.80
C LEU A 192 -7.34 -10.27 -43.94
N VAL A 193 -6.57 -9.84 -44.94
CA VAL A 193 -6.64 -8.51 -45.53
C VAL A 193 -8.03 -8.38 -46.15
N ASN A 194 -8.94 -7.67 -45.48
CA ASN A 194 -10.12 -7.13 -46.15
C ASN A 194 -9.82 -5.67 -46.49
N GLU A 195 -9.40 -5.47 -47.73
CA GLU A 195 -9.31 -4.16 -48.39
C GLU A 195 -10.71 -3.53 -48.42
N THR A 196 -11.03 -2.64 -47.47
CA THR A 196 -11.94 -1.50 -47.67
C THR A 196 -12.05 -0.65 -46.39
N SER A 197 -10.99 0.09 -46.10
CA SER A 197 -11.12 1.33 -45.32
C SER A 197 -10.08 2.32 -45.83
N SER A 198 -10.61 3.33 -46.51
CA SER A 198 -9.95 4.47 -47.11
C SER A 198 -8.82 5.06 -46.26
N ASN A 199 -7.69 5.30 -46.91
CA ASN A 199 -6.63 6.22 -46.50
C ASN A 199 -7.21 7.53 -45.94
N VAL A 200 -7.21 7.66 -44.61
CA VAL A 200 -7.09 8.94 -43.92
C VAL A 200 -6.01 8.70 -42.86
N ALA A 201 -4.77 9.03 -43.24
CA ALA A 201 -3.72 9.22 -42.27
C ALA A 201 -4.08 10.48 -41.46
N ASP A 202 -4.74 10.30 -40.32
CA ASP A 202 -4.82 11.35 -39.31
C ASP A 202 -3.43 11.47 -38.66
N GLU A 203 -2.57 12.25 -39.31
CA GLU A 203 -1.46 12.92 -38.62
C GLU A 203 -2.08 13.88 -37.59
N GLU A 204 -2.29 13.42 -36.36
CA GLU A 204 -2.51 14.35 -35.25
C GLU A 204 -1.26 15.25 -35.12
N PRO A 205 -1.38 16.58 -35.24
CA PRO A 205 -0.23 17.47 -35.19
C PRO A 205 0.40 17.43 -33.79
N GLU A 206 1.74 17.36 -33.71
CA GLU A 206 2.53 17.40 -32.45
C GLU A 206 2.12 18.54 -31.51
N LEU A 207 1.52 19.60 -32.05
CA LEU A 207 1.00 20.76 -31.32
C LEU A 207 -0.08 20.42 -30.28
N SER A 208 -0.92 19.39 -30.49
CA SER A 208 -1.98 19.02 -29.53
C SER A 208 -1.42 18.38 -28.24
N LYS A 209 -0.33 17.61 -28.36
CA LYS A 209 0.29 16.86 -27.25
C LYS A 209 1.08 17.75 -26.30
N ASP A 210 1.74 18.79 -26.81
CA ASP A 210 2.44 19.76 -25.94
C ASP A 210 1.45 20.65 -25.18
N VAL A 211 0.27 20.91 -25.73
CA VAL A 211 -0.83 21.65 -25.07
C VAL A 211 -1.38 20.86 -23.87
N ASP A 212 -1.59 19.56 -23.99
CA ASP A 212 -2.08 18.71 -22.90
C ASP A 212 -1.05 18.54 -21.76
N TRP A 213 0.24 18.44 -22.08
CA TRP A 213 1.29 18.42 -21.05
C TRP A 213 1.39 19.76 -20.32
N ALA A 214 1.43 20.88 -21.04
CA ALA A 214 1.57 22.20 -20.43
C ALA A 214 0.39 22.47 -19.49
N TYR A 215 -0.81 22.04 -19.87
CA TYR A 215 -1.99 22.06 -19.03
C TYR A 215 -1.83 21.22 -17.75
N ASN A 216 -1.42 19.96 -17.89
CA ASN A 216 -1.21 19.05 -16.76
C ASN A 216 -0.12 19.54 -15.80
N MET A 217 0.98 20.09 -16.32
CA MET A 217 2.05 20.68 -15.52
C MET A 217 1.56 21.92 -14.78
N LYS A 218 0.80 22.79 -15.47
CA LYS A 218 0.20 23.98 -14.85
C LYS A 218 -0.79 23.59 -13.75
N LEU A 219 -1.58 22.53 -13.94
CA LEU A 219 -2.47 22.00 -12.90
C LEU A 219 -1.68 21.51 -11.68
N LEU A 220 -0.60 20.75 -11.89
CA LEU A 220 0.26 20.27 -10.80
C LEU A 220 0.85 21.44 -10.01
N LEU A 221 1.47 22.40 -10.71
CA LEU A 221 2.11 23.56 -10.07
C LEU A 221 1.08 24.44 -9.36
N LEU A 222 -0.08 24.68 -9.97
CA LEU A 222 -1.13 25.49 -9.36
C LEU A 222 -1.68 24.81 -8.10
N SER A 223 -2.02 23.52 -8.17
CA SER A 223 -2.50 22.77 -7.00
C SER A 223 -1.44 22.67 -5.90
N PHE A 224 -0.17 22.48 -6.27
CA PHE A 224 0.97 22.54 -5.36
C PHE A 224 1.08 23.89 -4.64
N LEU A 225 1.07 25.00 -5.39
CA LEU A 225 1.18 26.34 -4.82
C LEU A 225 -0.02 26.71 -3.96
N VAL A 226 -1.24 26.41 -4.41
CA VAL A 226 -2.47 26.69 -3.64
C VAL A 226 -2.45 25.94 -2.31
N SER A 227 -2.11 24.64 -2.34
CA SER A 227 -2.00 23.84 -1.12
C SER A 227 -0.87 24.29 -0.20
N GLY A 228 0.29 24.61 -0.77
CA GLY A 228 1.45 25.10 -0.03
C GLY A 228 1.21 26.44 0.66
N ILE A 229 0.64 27.41 -0.06
CA ILE A 229 0.28 28.72 0.49
C ILE A 229 -0.77 28.55 1.59
N PHE A 230 -1.80 27.73 1.35
CA PHE A 230 -2.82 27.43 2.36
C PHE A 230 -2.21 26.84 3.64
N THR A 231 -1.19 25.98 3.49
CA THR A 231 -0.46 25.36 4.61
C THR A 231 0.31 26.38 5.43
N ILE A 232 0.95 27.36 4.80
CA ILE A 232 1.64 28.46 5.48
C ILE A 232 0.61 29.39 6.15
N CYS A 233 -0.51 29.71 5.47
CA CYS A 233 -1.58 30.49 6.07
C CYS A 233 -2.15 29.83 7.34
N ASN A 234 -2.32 28.50 7.33
CA ASN A 234 -2.77 27.73 8.48
C ASN A 234 -1.78 27.72 9.65
N TYR A 235 -0.50 28.05 9.42
CA TYR A 235 0.45 28.29 10.52
C TYR A 235 0.10 29.58 11.27
N PHE A 236 -0.18 30.67 10.54
CA PHE A 236 -0.52 31.97 11.13
C PHE A 236 -1.97 32.07 11.63
N LEU A 237 -2.88 31.26 11.08
CA LEU A 237 -4.31 31.22 11.43
C LEU A 237 -4.73 29.80 11.84
N PRO A 238 -4.36 29.32 13.03
CA PRO A 238 -4.66 27.96 13.49
C PRO A 238 -6.16 27.67 13.61
N ILE A 239 -7.00 28.70 13.78
CA ILE A 239 -8.46 28.55 13.81
C ILE A 239 -9.03 27.91 12.54
N LEU A 240 -8.33 28.02 11.41
CA LEU A 240 -8.72 27.38 10.15
C LEU A 240 -8.59 25.86 10.19
N ARG A 241 -7.87 25.27 11.15
CA ARG A 241 -7.68 23.82 11.27
C ARG A 241 -8.85 23.09 11.92
N ASP A 242 -9.63 23.81 12.73
CA ASP A 242 -10.70 23.25 13.57
C ASP A 242 -12.04 23.95 13.31
N LEU A 243 -12.48 23.98 12.05
CA LEU A 243 -13.73 24.66 11.68
C LEU A 243 -14.94 23.94 12.30
N PRO A 244 -15.78 24.62 13.11
CA PRO A 244 -16.91 24.00 13.80
C PRO A 244 -18.15 23.93 12.89
N ILE A 245 -18.07 23.14 11.80
CA ILE A 245 -19.13 23.07 10.78
C ILE A 245 -20.47 22.52 11.30
N PHE A 246 -20.45 21.73 12.37
CA PHE A 246 -21.64 21.16 13.03
C PHE A 246 -22.03 21.90 14.32
N GLY A 247 -21.54 23.13 14.50
CA GLY A 247 -21.75 23.94 15.69
C GLY A 247 -20.67 23.76 16.77
N THR A 248 -20.63 24.68 17.72
CA THR A 248 -19.57 24.78 18.73
C THR A 248 -19.57 23.62 19.72
N VAL A 249 -20.75 23.09 20.08
CA VAL A 249 -20.87 21.95 21.01
C VAL A 249 -20.31 20.67 20.40
N ALA A 250 -20.63 20.39 19.14
CA ALA A 250 -20.10 19.21 18.44
C ALA A 250 -18.57 19.28 18.30
N ALA A 251 -18.04 20.47 18.01
CA ALA A 251 -16.60 20.71 17.90
C ALA A 251 -15.88 20.57 19.26
N SER A 252 -16.32 21.27 20.30
CA SER A 252 -15.59 21.33 21.58
C SER A 252 -15.76 20.09 22.45
N THR A 253 -16.92 19.43 22.39
CA THR A 253 -17.25 18.29 23.24
C THR A 253 -16.97 16.96 22.56
N TRP A 254 -17.22 16.86 21.26
CA TRP A 254 -17.20 15.60 20.51
C TRP A 254 -16.17 15.56 19.38
N LEU A 255 -15.32 16.59 19.26
CA LEU A 255 -14.24 16.70 18.27
C LEU A 255 -14.72 16.65 16.81
N TRP A 256 -15.99 16.97 16.57
CA TRP A 256 -16.54 17.12 15.22
C TRP A 256 -16.19 18.50 14.66
N THR A 257 -14.95 18.62 14.18
CA THR A 257 -14.46 19.77 13.41
C THR A 257 -14.21 19.35 11.96
N LEU A 258 -14.02 20.32 11.06
CA LEU A 258 -13.51 20.09 9.71
C LEU A 258 -12.13 20.72 9.61
N ASN A 259 -11.13 19.94 9.21
CA ASN A 259 -9.84 20.46 8.81
C ASN A 259 -9.82 20.59 7.27
N PRO A 260 -9.94 21.80 6.70
CA PRO A 260 -9.99 22.04 5.26
C PRO A 260 -8.64 21.89 4.55
N SER A 261 -7.71 21.07 5.07
CA SER A 261 -6.44 20.75 4.42
C SER A 261 -6.70 20.18 3.01
N LEU A 262 -6.11 20.84 2.01
CA LEU A 262 -6.19 20.41 0.62
C LEU A 262 -5.44 19.10 0.41
N ALA A 263 -4.40 18.80 1.19
CA ALA A 263 -3.77 17.49 1.13
C ALA A 263 -4.71 16.37 1.55
N TYR A 264 -5.53 16.54 2.60
CA TYR A 264 -6.52 15.51 2.95
C TYR A 264 -7.58 15.32 1.87
N VAL A 265 -8.00 16.40 1.21
CA VAL A 265 -8.84 16.30 0.02
C VAL A 265 -8.12 15.52 -1.09
N GLY A 266 -6.84 15.82 -1.34
CA GLY A 266 -5.99 15.08 -2.28
C GLY A 266 -5.88 13.59 -1.92
N GLN A 267 -5.66 13.25 -0.65
CA GLN A 267 -5.64 11.87 -0.16
C GLN A 267 -6.98 11.19 -0.44
N GLY A 268 -8.09 11.87 -0.17
CA GLY A 268 -9.44 11.37 -0.46
C GLY A 268 -9.69 11.09 -1.94
N ILE A 269 -9.18 11.96 -2.83
CA ILE A 269 -9.26 11.75 -4.28
C ILE A 269 -8.50 10.47 -4.68
N ILE A 270 -7.29 10.26 -4.15
CA ILE A 270 -6.46 9.09 -4.45
C ILE A 270 -7.05 7.80 -3.87
N MET A 271 -7.58 7.86 -2.64
CA MET A 271 -8.20 6.70 -1.97
C MET A 271 -9.51 6.25 -2.62
N GLY A 272 -10.15 7.15 -3.37
CA GLY A 272 -11.41 6.89 -4.05
C GLY A 272 -12.64 7.00 -3.16
N THR A 273 -13.79 7.16 -3.80
CA THR A 273 -15.08 7.39 -3.13
C THR A 273 -15.49 6.25 -2.22
N GLU A 274 -15.31 5.00 -2.63
CA GLU A 274 -15.71 3.84 -1.83
C GLU A 274 -14.97 3.82 -0.47
N THR A 275 -13.64 3.92 -0.50
CA THR A 275 -12.81 3.89 0.71
C THR A 275 -13.16 5.04 1.65
N THR A 276 -13.29 6.25 1.11
CA THR A 276 -13.59 7.46 1.91
C THR A 276 -15.01 7.43 2.52
N LEU A 277 -15.99 6.85 1.83
CA LEU A 277 -17.33 6.65 2.37
C LEU A 277 -17.34 5.61 3.50
N HIS A 278 -16.59 4.52 3.36
CA HIS A 278 -16.42 3.54 4.44
C HIS A 278 -15.69 4.13 5.66
N MET A 279 -14.68 4.98 5.43
CA MET A 279 -14.06 5.74 6.53
C MET A 279 -15.06 6.68 7.20
N THR A 280 -15.90 7.36 6.42
CA THR A 280 -16.94 8.24 6.96
C THR A 280 -17.97 7.46 7.78
N LEU A 281 -18.37 6.27 7.32
CA LEU A 281 -19.19 5.34 8.09
C LEU A 281 -18.53 4.99 9.42
N GLY A 282 -17.23 4.68 9.40
CA GLY A 282 -16.43 4.47 10.60
C GLY A 282 -16.45 5.67 11.55
N ALA A 283 -16.30 6.89 11.02
CA ALA A 283 -16.35 8.09 11.85
C ALA A 283 -17.73 8.29 12.48
N VAL A 284 -18.81 8.07 11.72
CA VAL A 284 -20.19 8.16 12.23
C VAL A 284 -20.46 7.11 13.31
N VAL A 285 -20.06 5.85 13.07
CA VAL A 285 -20.26 4.76 14.04
C VAL A 285 -19.40 4.96 15.29
N GLY A 286 -18.11 5.23 15.13
CA GLY A 286 -17.17 5.43 16.23
C GLY A 286 -17.45 6.70 17.02
N TRP A 287 -17.37 7.86 16.36
CA TRP A 287 -17.45 9.16 17.02
C TRP A 287 -18.88 9.68 17.20
N GLY A 288 -19.80 9.33 16.29
CA GLY A 288 -21.19 9.78 16.36
C GLY A 288 -22.08 8.93 17.26
N ILE A 289 -21.80 7.63 17.38
CA ILE A 289 -22.66 6.68 18.12
C ILE A 289 -21.92 6.11 19.34
N LEU A 290 -20.80 5.41 19.13
CA LEU A 290 -20.12 4.65 20.19
C LEU A 290 -19.47 5.57 21.24
N SER A 291 -18.83 6.65 20.82
CA SER A 291 -18.17 7.60 21.73
C SER A 291 -19.17 8.26 22.70
N PRO A 292 -20.30 8.83 22.24
CA PRO A 292 -21.34 9.34 23.14
C PRO A 292 -22.00 8.27 24.01
N LEU A 293 -22.21 7.06 23.47
CA LEU A 293 -22.76 5.95 24.22
C LEU A 293 -21.84 5.54 25.38
N ALA A 294 -20.54 5.36 25.11
CA ALA A 294 -19.55 4.98 26.10
C ALA A 294 -19.42 6.04 27.21
N LYS A 295 -19.44 7.33 26.84
CA LYS A 295 -19.41 8.44 27.81
C LYS A 295 -20.68 8.49 28.67
N LYS A 296 -21.86 8.37 28.05
CA LYS A 296 -23.16 8.40 28.77
C LYS A 296 -23.34 7.20 29.71
N LYS A 297 -22.82 6.03 29.33
CA LYS A 297 -22.89 4.80 30.14
C LYS A 297 -21.77 4.71 31.18
N GLY A 298 -20.86 5.67 31.23
CA GLY A 298 -19.73 5.68 32.17
C GLY A 298 -18.64 4.65 31.89
N TRP A 299 -18.60 4.08 30.68
CA TRP A 299 -17.55 3.12 30.28
C TRP A 299 -16.21 3.80 30.03
N ALA A 300 -16.24 5.08 29.66
CA ALA A 300 -15.08 5.94 29.44
C ALA A 300 -15.24 7.25 30.22
N PRO A 301 -14.81 7.31 31.50
CA PRO A 301 -15.06 8.45 32.38
C PRO A 301 -14.21 9.68 32.05
N GLY A 302 -13.04 9.51 31.41
CA GLY A 302 -12.11 10.58 31.05
C GLY A 302 -12.62 11.53 29.96
N PRO A 303 -11.93 12.65 29.67
CA PRO A 303 -12.28 13.57 28.59
C PRO A 303 -12.40 12.86 27.24
N VAL A 304 -13.25 13.37 26.33
CA VAL A 304 -13.47 12.70 25.02
C VAL A 304 -12.17 12.56 24.22
N ASP A 305 -11.27 13.55 24.28
CA ASP A 305 -9.99 13.56 23.56
C ASP A 305 -8.86 12.74 24.23
N ASP A 306 -9.15 12.08 25.35
CA ASP A 306 -8.15 11.29 26.06
C ASP A 306 -8.01 9.87 25.47
N TRP A 307 -6.76 9.43 25.29
CA TRP A 307 -6.42 8.13 24.71
C TRP A 307 -6.47 6.99 25.71
N GLU A 308 -6.38 7.27 27.01
CA GLU A 308 -6.35 6.22 28.05
C GLU A 308 -7.74 5.98 28.65
N ASN A 309 -8.35 7.01 29.21
CA ASN A 309 -9.61 6.91 29.96
C ASN A 309 -10.80 7.55 29.21
N GLY A 310 -10.52 8.18 28.08
CA GLY A 310 -11.49 8.87 27.24
C GLY A 310 -12.25 7.96 26.28
N SER A 311 -13.35 8.48 25.73
CA SER A 311 -14.15 7.74 24.75
C SER A 311 -13.39 7.54 23.43
N LYS A 312 -12.43 8.42 23.10
CA LYS A 312 -11.46 8.24 22.01
C LYS A 312 -10.64 6.97 22.19
N GLY A 313 -10.01 6.76 23.35
CA GLY A 313 -9.30 5.52 23.66
C GLY A 313 -10.21 4.28 23.60
N TRP A 314 -11.43 4.40 24.12
CA TRP A 314 -12.39 3.29 24.16
C TRP A 314 -12.82 2.82 22.75
N ILE A 315 -13.13 3.73 21.82
CA ILE A 315 -13.54 3.34 20.45
C ILE A 315 -12.37 2.75 19.64
N VAL A 316 -11.12 3.06 19.98
CA VAL A 316 -9.95 2.46 19.33
C VAL A 316 -9.94 0.95 19.54
N TRP A 317 -10.36 0.43 20.70
CA TRP A 317 -10.45 -1.01 20.92
C TRP A 317 -11.43 -1.72 19.98
N VAL A 318 -12.57 -1.09 19.72
CA VAL A 318 -13.56 -1.60 18.75
C VAL A 318 -12.99 -1.55 17.34
N SER A 319 -12.33 -0.45 16.98
CA SER A 319 -11.63 -0.28 15.70
C SER A 319 -10.54 -1.35 15.50
N LEU A 320 -9.71 -1.60 16.52
CA LEU A 320 -8.64 -2.60 16.50
C LEU A 320 -9.18 -4.00 16.24
N ALA A 321 -10.30 -4.38 16.86
CA ALA A 321 -10.92 -5.66 16.63
C ALA A 321 -11.40 -5.82 15.18
N ILE A 322 -11.99 -4.77 14.60
CA ILE A 322 -12.37 -4.75 13.18
C ILE A 322 -11.12 -4.93 12.30
N MET A 323 -10.04 -4.18 12.55
CA MET A 323 -8.79 -4.31 11.78
C MET A 323 -8.20 -5.71 11.87
N LEU A 324 -8.16 -6.28 13.07
CA LEU A 324 -7.56 -7.57 13.32
C LEU A 324 -8.34 -8.69 12.61
N VAL A 325 -9.66 -8.67 12.73
CA VAL A 325 -10.52 -9.65 12.07
C VAL A 325 -10.47 -9.51 10.56
N ASP A 326 -10.54 -8.29 10.02
CA ASP A 326 -10.44 -8.05 8.58
C ASP A 326 -9.12 -8.61 8.03
N ALA A 327 -8.00 -8.32 8.71
CA ALA A 327 -6.70 -8.85 8.36
C ALA A 327 -6.63 -10.39 8.40
N VAL A 328 -7.14 -11.01 9.47
CA VAL A 328 -7.15 -12.47 9.64
C VAL A 328 -8.00 -13.12 8.55
N VAL A 329 -9.22 -12.63 8.31
CA VAL A 329 -10.15 -13.21 7.32
C VAL A 329 -9.62 -13.04 5.91
N SER A 330 -9.14 -11.84 5.55
CA SER A 330 -8.56 -11.60 4.23
C SER A 330 -7.31 -12.45 3.99
N LEU A 331 -6.41 -12.55 4.97
CA LEU A 331 -5.21 -13.36 4.80
C LEU A 331 -5.53 -14.86 4.76
N ALA A 332 -6.43 -15.33 5.63
CA ALA A 332 -6.88 -16.72 5.62
C ALA A 332 -7.51 -17.09 4.28
N TYR A 333 -8.30 -16.19 3.68
CA TYR A 333 -8.84 -16.38 2.35
C TYR A 333 -7.73 -16.48 1.29
N VAL A 334 -6.77 -15.55 1.28
CA VAL A 334 -5.64 -15.58 0.32
C VAL A 334 -4.82 -16.86 0.47
N ALA A 335 -4.60 -17.33 1.70
CA ALA A 335 -3.85 -18.56 1.99
C ALA A 335 -4.62 -19.84 1.61
N LEU A 336 -5.93 -19.90 1.88
CA LEU A 336 -6.76 -21.08 1.67
C LEU A 336 -7.33 -21.19 0.25
N ARG A 337 -7.47 -20.07 -0.47
CA ARG A 337 -8.06 -20.03 -1.82
C ARG A 337 -7.38 -20.99 -2.82
N PRO A 338 -6.04 -21.11 -2.90
CA PRO A 338 -5.40 -22.07 -3.80
C PRO A 338 -5.83 -23.50 -3.48
N ILE A 339 -5.84 -23.86 -2.19
CA ILE A 339 -6.22 -25.21 -1.70
C ILE A 339 -7.68 -25.50 -2.01
N LEU A 340 -8.57 -24.53 -1.72
CA LEU A 340 -9.99 -24.61 -2.02
C LEU A 340 -10.23 -24.74 -3.52
N ALA A 341 -9.51 -24.00 -4.37
CA ALA A 341 -9.65 -24.08 -5.81
C ALA A 341 -9.22 -25.45 -6.37
N THR A 342 -8.22 -26.11 -5.78
CA THR A 342 -7.79 -27.45 -6.20
C THR A 342 -8.70 -28.57 -5.67
N HIS A 343 -9.17 -28.44 -4.42
CA HIS A 343 -9.92 -29.51 -3.75
C HIS A 343 -11.44 -29.41 -3.93
N ALA A 344 -12.00 -28.20 -4.08
CA ALA A 344 -13.43 -28.01 -4.27
C ALA A 344 -13.98 -28.74 -5.50
N PRO A 345 -13.37 -28.67 -6.71
CA PRO A 345 -13.88 -29.41 -7.86
C PRO A 345 -13.82 -30.93 -7.64
N ARG A 346 -12.75 -31.45 -7.00
CA ARG A 346 -12.63 -32.89 -6.66
C ARG A 346 -13.64 -33.34 -5.61
N ALA A 347 -13.91 -32.51 -4.59
CA ALA A 347 -14.91 -32.81 -3.57
C ALA A 347 -16.33 -32.72 -4.14
N LEU A 348 -16.60 -31.74 -5.01
CA LEU A 348 -17.88 -31.59 -5.72
C LEU A 348 -18.13 -32.71 -6.72
N THR A 349 -17.12 -33.21 -7.44
CA THR A 349 -17.28 -34.38 -8.32
C THR A 349 -17.56 -35.63 -7.49
N VAL A 350 -16.82 -35.87 -6.40
CA VAL A 350 -17.07 -37.02 -5.51
C VAL A 350 -18.44 -36.94 -4.83
N LEU A 351 -18.88 -35.75 -4.41
CA LEU A 351 -20.23 -35.54 -3.86
C LEU A 351 -21.31 -35.70 -4.93
N ARG A 352 -21.08 -35.21 -6.16
CA ARG A 352 -22.01 -35.36 -7.29
C ARG A 352 -22.14 -36.81 -7.74
N GLU A 353 -21.04 -37.55 -7.79
CA GLU A 353 -21.01 -38.99 -8.07
C GLU A 353 -21.72 -39.78 -6.96
N ARG A 354 -21.47 -39.47 -5.68
CA ARG A 354 -22.19 -40.07 -4.55
C ARG A 354 -23.68 -39.72 -4.53
N PHE A 355 -24.05 -38.52 -4.99
CA PHE A 355 -25.45 -38.10 -5.09
C PHE A 355 -26.17 -38.75 -6.27
N GLN A 356 -25.50 -38.93 -7.41
CA GLN A 356 -26.01 -39.70 -8.56
C GLN A 356 -26.10 -41.20 -8.27
N GLN A 357 -25.21 -41.76 -7.44
CA GLN A 357 -25.27 -43.15 -6.98
C GLN A 357 -26.25 -43.38 -5.81
N SER A 358 -26.69 -42.32 -5.13
CA SER A 358 -27.71 -42.42 -4.09
C SER A 358 -29.09 -42.63 -4.71
N ARG A 359 -29.87 -43.58 -4.15
CA ARG A 359 -31.25 -43.96 -4.55
C ARG A 359 -32.27 -42.81 -4.67
N ILE A 360 -31.90 -41.59 -4.31
CA ILE A 360 -32.73 -40.37 -4.40
C ILE A 360 -32.73 -39.79 -5.83
N ALA A 361 -31.66 -39.97 -6.62
CA ALA A 361 -31.65 -39.56 -8.03
C ALA A 361 -32.64 -40.36 -8.89
N ALA A 362 -32.94 -41.61 -8.49
CA ALA A 362 -33.94 -42.47 -9.13
C ALA A 362 -35.40 -42.01 -8.88
N LEU A 363 -35.65 -41.10 -7.94
CA LEU A 363 -36.98 -40.56 -7.65
C LEU A 363 -37.36 -39.36 -8.54
N PHE A 364 -36.39 -38.69 -9.19
CA PHE A 364 -36.61 -37.41 -9.87
C PHE A 364 -36.21 -37.36 -11.36
N GLY A 365 -35.73 -38.45 -11.97
CA GLY A 365 -35.31 -38.46 -13.38
C GLY A 365 -36.17 -39.31 -14.31
N ARG A 366 -37.20 -38.74 -14.93
CA ARG A 366 -37.87 -39.29 -16.13
C ARG A 366 -37.37 -38.56 -17.37
N SER A 367 -36.82 -39.30 -18.34
CA SER A 367 -36.73 -39.03 -19.79
C SER A 367 -35.93 -37.78 -20.24
N HIS A 368 -34.86 -37.84 -21.04
CA HIS A 368 -34.70 -38.50 -22.33
C HIS A 368 -33.25 -38.97 -22.55
N GLN A 369 -33.11 -40.17 -23.13
CA GLN A 369 -31.86 -40.84 -23.44
C GLN A 369 -31.53 -40.59 -24.93
N TYR A 370 -30.44 -39.88 -25.20
CA TYR A 370 -29.83 -39.84 -26.53
C TYR A 370 -28.82 -41.00 -26.61
N SER A 371 -29.00 -41.92 -27.55
CA SER A 371 -28.04 -42.99 -27.85
C SER A 371 -26.96 -42.47 -28.81
N PRO A 372 -25.66 -42.60 -28.50
CA PRO A 372 -24.62 -42.58 -29.51
C PRO A 372 -24.46 -43.97 -30.15
N ILE A 373 -24.11 -43.95 -31.43
CA ILE A 373 -23.97 -45.08 -32.35
C ILE A 373 -22.70 -45.89 -32.00
N PRO A 374 -22.74 -47.24 -32.00
CA PRO A 374 -21.57 -48.06 -31.71
C PRO A 374 -20.69 -48.26 -32.95
N HIS A 375 -19.38 -48.05 -32.81
CA HIS A 375 -18.38 -48.65 -33.68
C HIS A 375 -17.67 -49.76 -32.91
N GLY A 376 -17.81 -51.01 -33.39
CA GLY A 376 -17.13 -52.21 -32.90
C GLY A 376 -15.63 -52.13 -33.20
N GLU A 377 -14.82 -52.50 -32.22
CA GLU A 377 -14.20 -53.83 -32.01
C GLU A 377 -12.78 -53.83 -32.56
N GLU A 378 -11.78 -53.82 -31.68
CA GLU A 378 -10.98 -55.00 -31.34
C GLU A 378 -9.95 -54.63 -30.26
N ASP A 379 -10.06 -55.31 -29.12
CA ASP A 379 -9.10 -55.27 -28.01
C ASP A 379 -7.77 -55.93 -28.43
N GLN A 380 -6.65 -55.25 -28.18
CA GLN A 380 -5.39 -55.92 -27.85
C GLN A 380 -4.75 -55.22 -26.64
N ASP A 381 -4.66 -56.00 -25.56
CA ASP A 381 -3.91 -55.71 -24.35
C ASP A 381 -2.44 -55.39 -24.67
N GLU A 382 -1.94 -54.21 -24.27
CA GLU A 382 -0.52 -53.98 -24.02
C GLU A 382 -0.32 -53.26 -22.68
N PRO A 383 0.74 -53.62 -21.92
CA PRO A 383 0.87 -53.30 -20.52
C PRO A 383 1.26 -51.84 -20.29
N ALA A 384 0.80 -51.28 -19.17
CA ALA A 384 1.14 -49.95 -18.69
C ALA A 384 2.66 -49.74 -18.66
N ILE A 385 3.18 -49.01 -19.66
CA ILE A 385 4.50 -48.38 -19.60
C ILE A 385 4.35 -47.20 -18.64
N LEU A 386 5.09 -47.27 -17.54
CA LEU A 386 5.36 -46.16 -16.64
C LEU A 386 6.17 -45.12 -17.43
N ASP A 387 5.50 -44.16 -18.06
CA ASP A 387 6.17 -43.02 -18.69
C ASP A 387 6.65 -42.03 -17.60
N ASP A 388 7.98 -42.01 -17.46
CA ASP A 388 8.81 -41.11 -16.66
C ASP A 388 8.84 -39.66 -17.24
N ASP A 389 7.86 -39.29 -18.07
CA ASP A 389 7.84 -38.05 -18.86
C ASP A 389 7.16 -36.86 -18.18
N GLN A 390 6.71 -37.00 -16.93
CA GLN A 390 6.17 -35.86 -16.17
C GLN A 390 7.26 -34.92 -15.61
N ALA A 391 8.53 -35.31 -15.64
CA ALA A 391 9.64 -34.44 -15.25
C ALA A 391 10.18 -33.57 -16.40
N SER A 392 9.99 -33.98 -17.67
CA SER A 392 10.50 -33.28 -18.86
C SER A 392 9.55 -32.20 -19.39
N ILE A 393 8.25 -32.31 -19.11
CA ILE A 393 7.23 -31.34 -19.55
C ILE A 393 7.24 -30.07 -18.68
N ALA A 394 7.59 -30.17 -17.39
CA ALA A 394 7.66 -29.00 -16.50
C ALA A 394 8.81 -28.03 -16.82
N SER A 395 9.89 -28.51 -17.47
CA SER A 395 11.03 -27.66 -17.85
C SER A 395 10.84 -26.89 -19.15
N ASN A 396 9.85 -27.25 -19.99
CA ASN A 396 9.62 -26.60 -21.29
C ASN A 396 8.56 -25.48 -21.26
N GLU A 397 7.72 -25.37 -20.22
CA GLU A 397 6.75 -24.27 -20.10
C GLU A 397 7.41 -22.91 -19.77
N ASP A 398 8.55 -22.89 -19.08
CA ASP A 398 9.24 -21.63 -18.70
C ASP A 398 10.06 -21.03 -19.86
N ALA A 399 10.38 -21.81 -20.90
CA ALA A 399 11.26 -21.38 -22.00
C ALA A 399 10.65 -20.33 -22.94
N GLY A 400 9.32 -20.11 -22.86
CA GLY A 400 8.57 -19.17 -23.70
C GLY A 400 8.10 -17.89 -22.99
N LEU A 401 8.42 -17.69 -21.72
CA LEU A 401 7.99 -16.52 -20.95
C LEU A 401 9.03 -15.39 -21.10
N ASP A 402 8.61 -14.24 -21.64
CA ASP A 402 9.47 -13.05 -21.83
C ASP A 402 9.88 -12.43 -20.49
N ASP A 403 10.99 -12.93 -19.94
CA ASP A 403 11.61 -12.43 -18.71
C ASP A 403 12.70 -11.36 -18.97
N GLY A 404 12.82 -10.90 -20.21
CA GLY A 404 13.85 -10.00 -20.67
C GLY A 404 15.27 -10.63 -20.71
N PRO A 405 16.27 -9.89 -21.22
CA PRO A 405 17.64 -10.41 -21.34
C PRO A 405 18.26 -10.71 -19.98
N ALA A 406 18.96 -11.84 -19.85
CA ALA A 406 19.61 -12.27 -18.59
C ALA A 406 20.57 -11.22 -17.98
N GLU A 407 21.18 -10.36 -18.82
CA GLU A 407 22.06 -9.26 -18.38
C GLU A 407 21.33 -8.16 -17.60
N GLN A 408 20.04 -7.99 -17.85
CA GLN A 408 19.17 -6.98 -17.24
C GLN A 408 18.52 -7.48 -15.94
N GLN A 409 18.57 -8.79 -15.70
CA GLN A 409 18.07 -9.43 -14.49
C GLN A 409 19.06 -9.29 -13.33
N VAL A 410 18.54 -9.39 -12.10
CA VAL A 410 19.39 -9.44 -10.91
C VAL A 410 19.94 -10.87 -10.79
N SER A 411 21.26 -11.01 -10.77
CA SER A 411 21.91 -12.32 -10.67
C SER A 411 21.49 -13.06 -9.38
N THR A 412 21.21 -14.36 -9.49
CA THR A 412 20.92 -15.25 -8.35
C THR A 412 22.00 -15.19 -7.26
N ARG A 413 23.27 -14.95 -7.63
CA ARG A 413 24.36 -14.77 -6.66
C ARG A 413 24.18 -13.50 -5.82
N ILE A 414 23.73 -12.41 -6.43
CA ILE A 414 23.45 -11.15 -5.73
C ILE A 414 22.24 -11.34 -4.80
N VAL A 415 21.21 -12.06 -5.24
CA VAL A 415 20.03 -12.35 -4.41
C VAL A 415 20.39 -13.22 -3.21
N THR A 416 21.08 -14.33 -3.41
CA THR A 416 21.42 -15.28 -2.34
C THR A 416 22.34 -14.66 -1.29
N TRP A 417 23.48 -14.09 -1.71
CA TRP A 417 24.40 -13.42 -0.79
C TRP A 417 23.83 -12.12 -0.23
N GLY A 418 23.07 -11.36 -1.02
CA GLY A 418 22.40 -10.15 -0.56
C GLY A 418 21.32 -10.44 0.48
N LEU A 419 20.58 -11.55 0.35
CA LEU A 419 19.55 -11.93 1.31
C LEU A 419 20.20 -12.37 2.62
N LEU A 420 21.24 -13.21 2.56
CA LEU A 420 22.00 -13.60 3.75
C LEU A 420 22.61 -12.38 4.46
N ALA A 421 23.25 -11.49 3.70
CA ALA A 421 23.86 -10.29 4.26
C ALA A 421 22.84 -9.33 4.85
N SER A 422 21.70 -9.09 4.18
CA SER A 422 20.65 -8.20 4.68
C SER A 422 19.90 -8.75 5.88
N VAL A 423 19.67 -10.07 5.93
CA VAL A 423 19.11 -10.75 7.12
C VAL A 423 20.07 -10.65 8.29
N LEU A 424 21.35 -10.95 8.08
CA LEU A 424 22.38 -10.81 9.12
C LEU A 424 22.52 -9.36 9.59
N LEU A 425 22.45 -8.39 8.68
CA LEU A 425 22.49 -6.97 9.01
C LEU A 425 21.28 -6.59 9.86
N CYS A 426 20.06 -6.98 9.48
CA CYS A 426 18.84 -6.74 10.25
C CYS A 426 18.93 -7.33 11.67
N ILE A 427 19.44 -8.56 11.80
CA ILE A 427 19.66 -9.20 13.10
C ILE A 427 20.69 -8.41 13.91
N LEU A 428 21.85 -8.09 13.32
CA LEU A 428 22.94 -7.40 14.00
C LEU A 428 22.52 -6.01 14.48
N THR A 429 21.90 -5.19 13.64
CA THR A 429 21.48 -3.84 14.02
C THR A 429 20.37 -3.87 15.07
N THR A 430 19.42 -4.80 14.97
CA THR A 430 18.40 -5.00 16.01
C THR A 430 19.04 -5.38 17.34
N ARG A 431 20.07 -6.23 17.31
CA ARG A 431 20.83 -6.61 18.52
C ARG A 431 21.70 -5.48 19.06
N ILE A 432 22.22 -4.59 18.23
CA ILE A 432 22.95 -3.39 18.67
C ILE A 432 22.00 -2.41 19.36
N VAL A 433 20.78 -2.23 18.84
CA VAL A 433 19.83 -1.24 19.34
C VAL A 433 19.04 -1.75 20.55
N PHE A 434 18.62 -3.01 20.53
CA PHE A 434 17.71 -3.60 21.52
C PHE A 434 18.29 -4.84 22.23
N GLY A 435 19.60 -5.04 22.19
CA GLY A 435 20.26 -6.29 22.59
C GLY A 435 19.96 -6.79 24.00
N ASP A 436 19.82 -5.87 24.96
CA ASP A 436 19.54 -6.21 26.35
C ASP A 436 18.06 -6.51 26.61
N LEU A 437 17.18 -6.13 25.68
CA LEU A 437 15.73 -6.13 25.86
C LEU A 437 15.01 -7.15 24.97
N VAL A 438 15.58 -7.47 23.81
CA VAL A 438 15.00 -8.37 22.81
C VAL A 438 15.93 -9.57 22.59
N PRO A 439 15.47 -10.80 22.91
CA PRO A 439 16.30 -11.99 22.79
C PRO A 439 16.55 -12.34 21.32
N LEU A 440 17.72 -12.94 21.04
CA LEU A 440 18.16 -13.23 19.68
C LEU A 440 17.17 -14.13 18.91
N TYR A 441 16.60 -15.14 19.56
CA TYR A 441 15.64 -16.05 18.92
C TYR A 441 14.41 -15.28 18.41
N ALA A 442 13.93 -14.27 19.15
CA ALA A 442 12.78 -13.47 18.75
C ALA A 442 13.08 -12.66 17.48
N VAL A 443 14.28 -12.09 17.37
CA VAL A 443 14.70 -11.34 16.17
C VAL A 443 14.79 -12.26 14.95
N VAL A 444 15.44 -13.43 15.11
CA VAL A 444 15.58 -14.41 14.02
C VAL A 444 14.21 -14.89 13.54
N THR A 445 13.32 -15.25 14.48
CA THR A 445 11.95 -15.67 14.15
C THR A 445 11.17 -14.55 13.47
N ALA A 446 11.34 -13.29 13.89
CA ALA A 446 10.64 -12.16 13.30
C ALA A 446 11.04 -11.94 11.85
N VAL A 447 12.34 -12.03 11.54
CA VAL A 447 12.84 -11.89 10.15
C VAL A 447 12.34 -13.04 9.28
N LEU A 448 12.41 -14.29 9.75
CA LEU A 448 11.92 -15.45 8.99
C LEU A 448 10.42 -15.34 8.69
N MET A 449 9.64 -14.95 9.69
CA MET A 449 8.21 -14.73 9.54
C MET A 449 7.93 -13.56 8.59
N ALA A 450 8.70 -12.46 8.65
CA ALA A 450 8.56 -11.34 7.73
C ALA A 450 8.70 -11.77 6.25
N LEU A 451 9.66 -12.66 5.95
CA LEU A 451 9.83 -13.21 4.60
C LEU A 451 8.57 -13.98 4.16
N VAL A 452 8.04 -14.87 5.00
CA VAL A 452 6.83 -15.64 4.68
C VAL A 452 5.61 -14.73 4.49
N LEU A 453 5.40 -13.78 5.40
CA LEU A 453 4.26 -12.88 5.34
C LEU A 453 4.35 -11.92 4.14
N SER A 454 5.56 -11.55 3.71
CA SER A 454 5.76 -10.71 2.52
C SER A 454 5.28 -11.37 1.22
N ILE A 455 5.35 -12.71 1.10
CA ILE A 455 4.80 -13.43 -0.07
C ILE A 455 3.30 -13.17 -0.18
N MET A 456 2.57 -13.30 0.93
CA MET A 456 1.13 -13.05 0.94
C MET A 456 0.80 -11.58 0.70
N GLY A 457 1.59 -10.67 1.27
CA GLY A 457 1.44 -9.23 1.05
C GLY A 457 1.61 -8.83 -0.42
N VAL A 458 2.65 -9.35 -1.08
CA VAL A 458 2.92 -9.14 -2.51
C VAL A 458 1.78 -9.66 -3.38
N ARG A 459 1.25 -10.85 -3.10
CA ARG A 459 0.14 -11.41 -3.90
C ARG A 459 -1.15 -10.61 -3.71
N ALA A 460 -1.50 -10.28 -2.47
CA ALA A 460 -2.65 -9.43 -2.16
C ALA A 460 -2.53 -8.06 -2.86
N LEU A 461 -1.34 -7.47 -2.84
CA LEU A 461 -1.04 -6.23 -3.55
C LEU A 461 -1.18 -6.38 -5.07
N GLY A 462 -0.69 -7.48 -5.64
CA GLY A 462 -0.78 -7.78 -7.07
C GLY A 462 -2.23 -7.97 -7.56
N GLU A 463 -3.11 -8.50 -6.73
CA GLU A 463 -4.53 -8.73 -7.06
C GLU A 463 -5.43 -7.52 -6.77
N THR A 464 -5.18 -6.80 -5.68
CA THR A 464 -6.14 -5.82 -5.11
C THR A 464 -5.61 -4.40 -5.00
N ASP A 465 -4.35 -4.16 -5.34
CA ASP A 465 -3.62 -2.89 -5.13
C ASP A 465 -3.49 -2.44 -3.68
N LEU A 466 -3.89 -3.28 -2.73
CA LEU A 466 -3.75 -3.04 -1.31
C LEU A 466 -2.71 -3.99 -0.75
N ASN A 467 -1.63 -3.43 -0.21
CA ASN A 467 -0.66 -4.19 0.56
C ASN A 467 -1.20 -4.26 2.00
N PRO A 468 -1.63 -5.41 2.51
CA PRO A 468 -2.22 -5.54 3.85
C PRO A 468 -1.15 -5.49 4.95
N VAL A 469 -0.19 -4.57 4.83
CA VAL A 469 0.97 -4.36 5.71
C VAL A 469 0.52 -4.27 7.17
N SER A 470 -0.48 -3.46 7.44
CA SER A 470 -1.07 -3.28 8.77
C SER A 470 -1.65 -4.58 9.35
N GLY A 471 -2.18 -5.47 8.50
CA GLY A 471 -2.71 -6.78 8.90
C GLY A 471 -1.61 -7.81 9.13
N ILE A 472 -0.63 -7.85 8.23
CA ILE A 472 0.58 -8.67 8.32
C ILE A 472 1.30 -8.42 9.66
N SER A 473 1.50 -7.17 10.01
CA SER A 473 2.15 -6.80 11.27
C SER A 473 1.35 -7.21 12.50
N LYS A 474 0.02 -7.15 12.46
CA LYS A 474 -0.83 -7.57 13.60
C LYS A 474 -0.83 -9.09 13.78
N LEU A 475 -0.76 -9.85 12.69
CA LEU A 475 -0.57 -11.29 12.76
C LEU A 475 0.80 -11.66 13.34
N ALA A 476 1.83 -10.89 12.98
CA ALA A 476 3.13 -10.99 13.62
C ALA A 476 3.03 -10.74 15.14
N GLN A 477 2.34 -9.68 15.55
CA GLN A 477 2.10 -9.39 16.97
C GLN A 477 1.33 -10.53 17.68
N LEU A 478 0.31 -11.12 17.06
CA LEU A 478 -0.41 -12.27 17.61
C LEU A 478 0.48 -13.50 17.77
N PHE A 479 1.29 -13.82 16.75
CA PHE A 479 2.22 -14.94 16.81
C PHE A 479 3.25 -14.77 17.92
N PHE A 480 3.82 -13.56 18.05
CA PHE A 480 4.80 -13.27 19.09
C PHE A 480 4.22 -13.31 20.50
N ALA A 481 2.93 -13.03 20.66
CA ALA A 481 2.25 -13.18 21.94
C ALA A 481 2.13 -14.65 22.40
N LEU A 482 2.14 -15.61 21.47
CA LEU A 482 2.07 -17.04 21.79
C LEU A 482 3.42 -17.63 22.20
N ILE A 483 4.53 -17.08 21.68
CA ILE A 483 5.87 -17.61 21.93
C ILE A 483 6.62 -16.88 23.04
N ILE A 484 6.25 -15.63 23.34
CA ILE A 484 6.89 -14.83 24.39
C ILE A 484 6.05 -14.92 25.67
N PRO A 485 6.60 -15.44 26.78
CA PRO A 485 5.88 -15.49 28.05
C PRO A 485 5.40 -14.11 28.49
N GLN A 486 4.13 -14.01 28.89
CA GLN A 486 3.55 -12.75 29.40
C GLN A 486 4.25 -12.23 30.67
N SER A 487 4.90 -13.12 31.42
CA SER A 487 5.72 -12.77 32.59
C SER A 487 7.02 -12.03 32.23
N HIS A 488 7.41 -12.00 30.96
CA HIS A 488 8.61 -11.29 30.53
C HIS A 488 8.35 -9.77 30.52
N LYS A 489 9.13 -9.00 31.29
CA LYS A 489 8.94 -7.53 31.42
C LYS A 489 8.97 -6.79 30.08
N SER A 490 9.77 -7.25 29.13
CA SER A 490 9.87 -6.66 27.78
C SER A 490 8.90 -7.29 26.77
N SER A 491 7.86 -8.02 27.18
CA SER A 491 6.95 -8.74 26.26
C SER A 491 6.30 -7.81 25.24
N VAL A 492 5.82 -6.64 25.68
CA VAL A 492 5.24 -5.58 24.83
C VAL A 492 6.29 -5.05 23.85
N LEU A 493 7.50 -4.76 24.31
CA LEU A 493 8.58 -4.26 23.46
C LEU A 493 9.02 -5.28 22.40
N ILE A 494 9.20 -6.55 22.78
CA ILE A 494 9.54 -7.64 21.84
C ILE A 494 8.46 -7.77 20.78
N ASN A 495 7.19 -7.67 21.17
CA ASN A 495 6.05 -7.71 20.27
C ASN A 495 6.08 -6.56 19.25
N LEU A 496 6.34 -5.32 19.71
CA LEU A 496 6.47 -4.14 18.85
C LEU A 496 7.62 -4.27 17.85
N VAL A 497 8.82 -4.67 18.31
CA VAL A 497 10.00 -4.87 17.45
C VAL A 497 9.75 -5.93 16.38
N ALA A 498 9.16 -7.07 16.76
CA ALA A 498 8.88 -8.17 15.84
C ALA A 498 7.84 -7.79 14.77
N GLY A 499 6.79 -7.07 15.17
CA GLY A 499 5.82 -6.55 14.22
C GLY A 499 6.43 -5.52 13.27
N ALA A 500 7.32 -4.64 13.75
CA ALA A 500 8.01 -3.65 12.93
C ALA A 500 8.91 -4.27 11.85
N ILE A 501 9.66 -5.32 12.21
CA ILE A 501 10.45 -6.11 11.25
C ILE A 501 9.54 -6.71 10.18
N SER A 502 8.40 -7.27 10.59
CA SER A 502 7.42 -7.85 9.65
C SER A 502 6.81 -6.81 8.72
N GLU A 503 6.50 -5.62 9.25
CA GLU A 503 6.01 -4.47 8.48
C GLU A 503 7.00 -4.05 7.40
N ALA A 504 8.25 -3.85 7.79
CA ALA A 504 9.32 -3.38 6.92
C ALA A 504 9.52 -4.31 5.72
N GLY A 505 9.58 -5.62 5.97
CA GLY A 505 9.79 -6.63 4.95
C GLY A 505 8.66 -6.69 3.93
N ALA A 506 7.41 -6.77 4.40
CA ALA A 506 6.24 -6.84 3.54
C ALA A 506 5.99 -5.55 2.75
N LEU A 507 6.25 -4.38 3.36
CA LEU A 507 6.11 -3.08 2.71
C LEU A 507 7.09 -2.94 1.54
N GLN A 508 8.38 -3.16 1.78
CA GLN A 508 9.42 -3.01 0.76
C GLN A 508 9.29 -4.04 -0.36
N ALA A 509 8.93 -5.28 -0.02
CA ALA A 509 8.75 -6.31 -1.03
C ALA A 509 7.58 -5.98 -1.96
N GLY A 510 6.47 -5.50 -1.39
CA GLY A 510 5.33 -5.03 -2.17
C GLY A 510 5.66 -3.83 -3.05
N ASP A 511 6.38 -2.85 -2.50
CA ASP A 511 6.81 -1.66 -3.24
C ASP A 511 7.69 -1.99 -4.44
N LEU A 512 8.70 -2.87 -4.27
CA LEU A 512 9.53 -3.32 -5.39
C LEU A 512 8.71 -4.01 -6.47
N MET A 513 7.68 -4.77 -6.10
CA MET A 513 6.85 -5.50 -7.08
C MET A 513 5.99 -4.56 -7.93
N GLN A 514 5.47 -3.49 -7.33
CA GLN A 514 4.77 -2.44 -8.08
C GLN A 514 5.71 -1.78 -9.09
N ASP A 515 6.92 -1.45 -8.66
CA ASP A 515 7.96 -0.90 -9.51
C ASP A 515 8.33 -1.85 -10.64
N LEU A 516 8.65 -3.11 -10.33
CA LEU A 516 9.04 -4.10 -11.32
C LEU A 516 7.91 -4.38 -12.31
N LYS A 517 6.64 -4.27 -11.92
CA LYS A 517 5.53 -4.29 -12.87
C LYS A 517 5.60 -3.09 -13.80
N THR A 518 5.77 -1.88 -13.26
CA THR A 518 5.90 -0.66 -14.08
C THR A 518 7.04 -0.79 -15.09
N GLY A 519 8.20 -1.27 -14.63
CA GLY A 519 9.37 -1.47 -15.47
C GLY A 519 9.18 -2.54 -16.53
N HIS A 520 8.61 -3.69 -16.17
CA HIS A 520 8.30 -4.76 -17.13
C HIS A 520 7.40 -4.27 -18.27
N LEU A 521 6.36 -3.48 -17.96
CA LEU A 521 5.48 -2.90 -18.98
C LEU A 521 6.16 -1.84 -19.86
N LEU A 522 7.29 -1.28 -19.44
CA LEU A 522 8.02 -0.22 -20.15
C LEU A 522 9.36 -0.68 -20.74
N GLY A 523 9.72 -1.95 -20.54
CA GLY A 523 11.03 -2.50 -20.94
C GLY A 523 12.21 -1.96 -20.11
N ALA A 524 11.98 -1.57 -18.84
CA ALA A 524 13.04 -1.17 -17.93
C ALA A 524 13.73 -2.39 -17.31
N ALA A 525 15.06 -2.34 -17.17
CA ALA A 525 15.83 -3.43 -16.59
C ALA A 525 15.49 -3.63 -15.09
N PRO A 526 15.04 -4.83 -14.66
CA PRO A 526 14.77 -5.14 -13.25
C PRO A 526 15.96 -4.84 -12.33
N LYS A 527 17.18 -5.08 -12.81
CA LYS A 527 18.42 -4.78 -12.09
C LYS A 527 18.60 -3.30 -11.78
N ALA A 528 18.20 -2.41 -12.69
CA ALA A 528 18.32 -0.97 -12.47
C ALA A 528 17.34 -0.50 -11.37
N GLN A 529 16.12 -1.06 -11.38
CA GLN A 529 15.10 -0.77 -10.37
C GLN A 529 15.48 -1.30 -8.99
N PHE A 530 15.99 -2.52 -8.92
CA PHE A 530 16.53 -3.11 -7.69
C PHE A 530 17.59 -2.19 -7.06
N TRP A 531 18.62 -1.79 -7.81
CA TRP A 531 19.65 -0.89 -7.29
C TRP A 531 19.11 0.51 -6.98
N GLY A 532 18.17 1.01 -7.78
CA GLY A 532 17.49 2.27 -7.53
C GLY A 532 16.78 2.26 -6.17
N GLN A 533 16.06 1.19 -5.86
CA GLN A 533 15.34 1.06 -4.59
C GLN A 533 16.28 0.84 -3.41
N ILE A 534 17.39 0.09 -3.56
CA ILE A 534 18.42 -0.05 -2.51
C ILE A 534 19.02 1.32 -2.16
N ILE A 535 19.33 2.15 -3.17
CA ILE A 535 19.85 3.51 -2.96
C ILE A 535 18.80 4.39 -2.30
N GLY A 536 17.57 4.40 -2.84
CA GLY A 536 16.45 5.16 -2.32
C GLY A 536 16.15 4.83 -0.86
N ALA A 537 16.05 3.54 -0.53
CA ALA A 537 15.79 3.05 0.82
C ALA A 537 16.91 3.40 1.79
N THR A 538 18.18 3.30 1.36
CA THR A 538 19.33 3.72 2.19
C THR A 538 19.28 5.22 2.51
N CYS A 539 19.11 6.06 1.50
CA CYS A 539 19.01 7.52 1.68
C CYS A 539 17.76 7.89 2.49
N GLY A 540 16.64 7.21 2.26
CA GLY A 540 15.38 7.40 2.98
C GLY A 540 15.46 6.98 4.45
N ALA A 541 16.18 5.90 4.78
CA ALA A 541 16.44 5.47 6.15
C ALA A 541 17.19 6.57 6.93
N LEU A 542 18.27 7.09 6.36
CA LEU A 542 19.05 8.19 6.95
C LEU A 542 18.23 9.47 7.10
N PHE A 543 17.55 9.86 6.02
CA PHE A 543 16.74 11.08 6.00
C PHE A 543 15.55 10.98 6.96
N SER A 544 14.86 9.85 7.03
CA SER A 544 13.71 9.65 7.92
C SER A 544 14.12 9.72 9.40
N ALA A 545 15.28 9.16 9.76
CA ALA A 545 15.81 9.28 11.12
C ALA A 545 16.09 10.74 11.49
N PHE A 546 16.68 11.51 10.57
CA PHE A 546 16.95 12.93 10.75
C PHE A 546 15.65 13.75 10.83
N ALA A 547 14.74 13.55 9.87
CA ALA A 547 13.46 14.22 9.83
C ALA A 547 12.67 13.97 11.11
N TYR A 548 12.52 12.70 11.53
CA TYR A 548 11.85 12.34 12.77
C TYR A 548 12.45 13.09 13.97
N ARG A 549 13.79 13.13 14.08
CA ARG A 549 14.44 13.84 15.17
C ARG A 549 14.13 15.34 15.15
N ILE A 550 14.11 15.99 13.98
CA ILE A 550 13.72 17.41 13.90
C ILE A 550 12.27 17.60 14.36
N TYR A 551 11.33 16.79 13.86
CA TYR A 551 9.92 16.89 14.27
C TYR A 551 9.76 16.75 15.78
N THR A 552 10.43 15.76 16.41
CA THR A 552 10.38 15.56 17.87
C THR A 552 11.10 16.62 18.69
N ALA A 553 12.03 17.38 18.09
CA ALA A 553 12.74 18.46 18.76
C ALA A 553 11.98 19.80 18.70
N VAL A 554 11.14 19.98 17.67
CA VAL A 554 10.42 21.23 17.39
C VAL A 554 8.97 21.18 17.87
N TYR A 555 8.32 20.02 17.75
CA TYR A 555 6.92 19.83 18.12
C TYR A 555 6.76 18.93 19.34
N GLU A 556 5.71 19.18 20.11
CA GLU A 556 5.24 18.26 21.14
C GLU A 556 4.55 17.05 20.49
N ILE A 557 5.08 15.86 20.76
CA ILE A 557 4.58 14.59 20.23
C ILE A 557 4.48 13.60 21.40
N PRO A 558 3.30 13.01 21.68
CA PRO A 558 2.01 13.26 21.06
C PRO A 558 1.45 14.66 21.40
N GLY A 559 0.79 15.31 20.44
CA GLY A 559 0.18 16.63 20.63
C GLY A 559 -1.03 16.86 19.73
N LYS A 560 -1.61 18.08 19.76
CA LYS A 560 -2.79 18.42 18.94
C LYS A 560 -2.53 18.31 17.43
N LEU A 561 -1.35 18.74 16.99
CA LEU A 561 -0.97 18.70 15.57
C LEU A 561 -0.49 17.30 15.16
N PHE A 562 0.32 16.64 15.98
CA PHE A 562 0.87 15.31 15.70
C PHE A 562 0.35 14.30 16.73
N GLN A 563 -0.79 13.69 16.43
CA GLN A 563 -1.47 12.78 17.36
C GLN A 563 -0.85 11.38 17.41
N VAL A 564 -0.03 11.01 16.42
CA VAL A 564 0.57 9.67 16.25
C VAL A 564 -0.43 8.52 16.46
N PRO A 565 -1.60 8.54 15.79
CA PRO A 565 -2.67 7.56 16.04
C PRO A 565 -2.22 6.12 15.77
N THR A 566 -1.32 5.91 14.81
CA THR A 566 -0.74 4.60 14.51
C THR A 566 0.05 4.06 15.70
N ALA A 567 0.76 4.90 16.45
CA ALA A 567 1.50 4.47 17.64
C ALA A 567 0.58 3.86 18.71
N TYR A 568 -0.59 4.47 18.93
CA TYR A 568 -1.62 3.93 19.82
C TYR A 568 -2.14 2.57 19.33
N VAL A 569 -2.42 2.46 18.03
CA VAL A 569 -2.83 1.18 17.42
C VAL A 569 -1.79 0.07 17.65
N TRP A 570 -0.50 0.39 17.49
CA TRP A 570 0.60 -0.53 17.71
C TRP A 570 0.70 -1.01 19.17
N ILE A 571 0.73 -0.07 20.12
CA ILE A 571 0.92 -0.40 21.52
C ILE A 571 -0.30 -1.06 22.15
N PHE A 572 -1.52 -0.62 21.81
CA PHE A 572 -2.74 -1.27 22.28
C PHE A 572 -2.86 -2.69 21.76
N THR A 573 -2.46 -2.95 20.51
CA THR A 573 -2.41 -4.32 20.00
C THR A 573 -1.40 -5.15 20.80
N ALA A 574 -0.18 -4.64 21.01
CA ALA A 574 0.85 -5.33 21.79
C ALA A 574 0.40 -5.64 23.23
N ARG A 575 -0.22 -4.68 23.92
CA ARG A 575 -0.75 -4.81 25.28
C ARG A 575 -1.88 -5.83 25.38
N LEU A 576 -2.82 -5.78 24.43
CA LEU A 576 -3.94 -6.72 24.38
C LEU A 576 -3.48 -8.17 24.25
N VAL A 577 -2.55 -8.42 23.33
CA VAL A 577 -2.08 -9.78 23.07
C VAL A 577 -1.13 -10.29 24.16
N THR A 578 -0.45 -9.39 24.88
CA THR A 578 0.41 -9.72 26.01
C THR A 578 -0.31 -9.80 27.36
N GLY A 579 -1.64 -9.61 27.39
CA GLY A 579 -2.48 -9.90 28.54
C GLY A 579 -2.88 -8.70 29.40
N GLN A 580 -2.59 -7.46 28.98
CA GLN A 580 -3.21 -6.29 29.59
C GLN A 580 -4.70 -6.26 29.22
N GLY A 581 -5.56 -6.20 30.23
CA GLY A 581 -7.00 -6.30 30.06
C GLY A 581 -7.61 -5.15 29.23
N LEU A 582 -8.80 -5.39 28.70
CA LEU A 582 -9.58 -4.38 27.97
C LEU A 582 -10.32 -3.45 28.94
N PRO A 583 -10.57 -2.19 28.54
CA PRO A 583 -11.47 -1.31 29.28
C PRO A 583 -12.85 -1.93 29.45
N TYR A 584 -13.58 -1.48 30.47
CA TYR A 584 -14.92 -1.98 30.76
C TYR A 584 -15.84 -1.90 29.54
N MET A 585 -16.57 -2.99 29.26
CA MET A 585 -17.44 -3.18 28.08
C MET A 585 -16.76 -3.17 26.71
N ALA A 586 -15.45 -2.89 26.62
CA ALA A 586 -14.77 -2.84 25.32
C ALA A 586 -14.70 -4.23 24.68
N LYS A 587 -14.57 -5.31 25.47
CA LYS A 587 -14.50 -6.70 24.99
C LYS A 587 -15.77 -7.12 24.25
N GLU A 588 -16.93 -6.82 24.81
CA GLU A 588 -18.24 -7.20 24.28
C GLU A 588 -18.50 -6.51 22.94
N TRP A 589 -18.25 -5.20 22.89
CA TRP A 589 -18.40 -4.41 21.67
C TRP A 589 -17.35 -4.74 20.61
N ALA A 590 -16.09 -4.95 21.01
CA ALA A 590 -15.03 -5.40 20.12
C ALA A 590 -15.33 -6.78 19.52
N THR A 591 -15.84 -7.73 20.33
CA THR A 591 -16.23 -9.06 19.85
C THR A 591 -17.42 -8.98 18.91
N GLY A 592 -18.45 -8.20 19.25
CA GLY A 592 -19.62 -7.99 18.38
C GLY A 592 -19.25 -7.35 17.05
N ALA A 593 -18.41 -6.31 17.07
CA ALA A 593 -17.89 -5.67 15.87
C ALA A 593 -17.00 -6.62 15.06
N GLY A 594 -16.16 -7.40 15.74
CA GLY A 594 -15.32 -8.43 15.12
C GLY A 594 -16.16 -9.48 14.38
N VAL A 595 -17.20 -10.05 15.00
CA VAL A 595 -18.09 -11.01 14.33
C VAL A 595 -18.81 -10.38 13.14
N LEU A 596 -19.34 -9.16 13.31
CA LEU A 596 -19.99 -8.43 12.23
C LEU A 596 -19.04 -8.25 11.05
N PHE A 597 -17.82 -7.78 11.31
CA PHE A 597 -16.85 -7.53 10.25
C PHE A 597 -16.21 -8.80 9.69
N ALA A 598 -16.14 -9.90 10.43
CA ALA A 598 -15.80 -11.20 9.86
C ALA A 598 -16.78 -11.58 8.74
N LEU A 599 -18.08 -11.39 8.99
CA LEU A 599 -19.14 -11.68 8.04
C LEU A 599 -19.14 -10.70 6.87
N THR A 600 -18.96 -9.40 7.10
CA THR A 600 -18.90 -8.42 6.00
C THR A 600 -17.65 -8.60 5.15
N THR A 601 -16.48 -8.87 5.74
CA THR A 601 -15.25 -9.14 5.00
C THR A 601 -15.35 -10.42 4.21
N LEU A 602 -15.93 -11.49 4.78
CA LEU A 602 -16.21 -12.72 4.04
C LEU A 602 -17.17 -12.46 2.87
N ALA A 603 -18.29 -11.76 3.12
CA ALA A 603 -19.25 -11.40 2.07
C ALA A 603 -18.60 -10.54 0.97
N ARG A 604 -17.78 -9.55 1.34
CA ARG A 604 -17.04 -8.67 0.41
C ARG A 604 -16.05 -9.46 -0.44
N THR A 605 -15.39 -10.44 0.17
CA THR A 605 -14.42 -11.32 -0.49
C THR A 605 -15.09 -12.31 -1.44
N LEU A 606 -16.25 -12.86 -1.07
CA LEU A 606 -17.04 -13.74 -1.93
C LEU A 606 -17.76 -12.98 -3.06
N SER A 607 -18.02 -11.69 -2.88
CA SER A 607 -18.74 -10.83 -3.84
C SER A 607 -17.82 -10.20 -4.90
N VAL A 608 -16.56 -10.64 -5.01
CA VAL A 608 -15.62 -10.16 -6.02
C VAL A 608 -16.19 -10.37 -7.42
N GLY A 609 -16.31 -9.29 -8.21
CA GLY A 609 -16.89 -9.30 -9.55
C GLY A 609 -18.37 -8.88 -9.64
N THR A 610 -19.05 -8.70 -8.50
CA THR A 610 -20.44 -8.24 -8.48
C THR A 610 -20.55 -6.72 -8.32
N ARG A 611 -21.64 -6.12 -8.83
CA ARG A 611 -21.92 -4.68 -8.69
C ARG A 611 -22.20 -4.22 -7.26
N TRP A 612 -22.56 -5.13 -6.37
CA TRP A 612 -22.95 -4.82 -4.98
C TRP A 612 -21.77 -4.78 -4.02
N ARG A 613 -20.58 -5.22 -4.46
CA ARG A 613 -19.35 -5.21 -3.64
C ARG A 613 -19.03 -3.82 -3.07
N SER A 614 -19.25 -2.77 -3.85
CA SER A 614 -18.97 -1.38 -3.45
C SER A 614 -19.87 -0.88 -2.32
N LEU A 615 -21.00 -1.54 -2.05
CA LEU A 615 -21.89 -1.23 -0.93
C LEU A 615 -21.48 -1.94 0.36
N ILE A 616 -20.66 -3.00 0.28
CA ILE A 616 -20.24 -3.76 1.45
C ILE A 616 -19.05 -3.06 2.11
N PRO A 617 -19.17 -2.59 3.36
CA PRO A 617 -18.12 -1.81 4.00
C PRO A 617 -16.83 -2.62 4.19
N GLY A 618 -15.70 -2.02 3.80
CA GLY A 618 -14.38 -2.61 4.03
C GLY A 618 -13.93 -2.41 5.47
N GLY A 619 -13.50 -3.48 6.15
CA GLY A 619 -13.15 -3.45 7.57
C GLY A 619 -12.03 -2.46 7.90
N ILE A 620 -10.90 -2.50 7.18
CA ILE A 620 -9.81 -1.54 7.36
C ILE A 620 -10.28 -0.09 7.22
N ALA A 621 -11.05 0.23 6.18
CA ALA A 621 -11.49 1.60 5.93
C ALA A 621 -12.40 2.12 7.06
N VAL A 622 -13.37 1.31 7.51
CA VAL A 622 -14.23 1.65 8.66
C VAL A 622 -13.40 1.85 9.92
N ALA A 623 -12.47 0.93 10.19
CA ALA A 623 -11.64 1.01 11.38
C ALA A 623 -10.76 2.27 11.40
N VAL A 624 -10.16 2.64 10.27
CA VAL A 624 -9.39 3.89 10.13
C VAL A 624 -10.27 5.10 10.41
N GLY A 625 -11.51 5.12 9.93
CA GLY A 625 -12.48 6.16 10.25
C GLY A 625 -12.87 6.24 11.73
N MET A 626 -12.82 5.12 12.45
CA MET A 626 -13.14 5.07 13.88
C MET A 626 -12.01 5.56 14.79
N TYR A 627 -10.74 5.29 14.47
CA TYR A 627 -9.62 5.73 15.32
C TYR A 627 -9.10 7.12 14.95
N ASN A 628 -9.23 7.55 13.69
CA ASN A 628 -8.90 8.91 13.30
C ASN A 628 -10.01 9.87 13.73
N VAL A 629 -9.62 11.06 14.18
CA VAL A 629 -10.58 12.12 14.51
C VAL A 629 -11.43 12.52 13.29
N PRO A 630 -12.70 12.90 13.48
CA PRO A 630 -13.61 13.22 12.38
C PRO A 630 -13.08 14.28 11.42
N SER A 631 -12.28 15.24 11.92
CA SER A 631 -11.74 16.35 11.14
C SER A 631 -10.93 15.92 9.92
N PHE A 632 -10.12 14.88 10.04
CA PHE A 632 -9.33 14.35 8.93
C PHE A 632 -10.19 13.49 7.99
N THR A 633 -11.14 12.74 8.55
CA THR A 633 -11.99 11.82 7.78
C THR A 633 -12.95 12.58 6.87
N LEU A 634 -13.53 13.68 7.36
CA LEU A 634 -14.45 14.52 6.59
C LEU A 634 -13.75 15.18 5.39
N ALA A 635 -12.52 15.67 5.57
CA ALA A 635 -11.74 16.26 4.48
C ALA A 635 -11.43 15.23 3.37
N ARG A 636 -11.10 13.99 3.75
CA ARG A 636 -10.95 12.89 2.80
C ARG A 636 -12.26 12.52 2.10
N ALA A 637 -13.37 12.54 2.83
CA ALA A 637 -14.71 12.31 2.27
C ALA A 637 -15.04 13.35 1.18
N ILE A 638 -14.72 14.63 1.42
CA ILE A 638 -14.89 15.70 0.42
C ILE A 638 -14.09 15.36 -0.86
N GLY A 639 -12.83 14.93 -0.72
CA GLY A 639 -12.01 14.49 -1.85
C GLY A 639 -12.58 13.29 -2.60
N GLY A 640 -13.07 12.29 -1.88
CA GLY A 640 -13.70 11.11 -2.47
C GLY A 640 -15.01 11.42 -3.19
N ILE A 641 -15.85 12.31 -2.65
CA ILE A 641 -17.07 12.79 -3.31
C ILE A 641 -16.74 13.62 -4.54
N PHE A 642 -15.71 14.47 -4.47
CA PHE A 642 -15.22 15.22 -5.63
C PHE A 642 -14.74 14.29 -6.75
N SER A 643 -14.02 13.23 -6.40
CA SER A 643 -13.60 12.19 -7.35
C SER A 643 -14.80 11.50 -8.03
N TRP A 644 -15.83 11.12 -7.26
CA TRP A 644 -17.07 10.56 -7.83
C TRP A 644 -17.79 11.54 -8.76
N TYR A 645 -17.93 12.80 -8.35
CA TYR A 645 -18.55 13.82 -9.18
C TYR A 645 -17.78 14.01 -10.50
N TRP A 646 -16.46 14.07 -10.45
CA TRP A 646 -15.61 14.23 -11.63
C TRP A 646 -15.73 13.06 -12.62
N LEU A 647 -15.68 11.83 -12.10
CA LEU A 647 -15.65 10.61 -12.93
C LEU A 647 -17.04 10.15 -13.37
N SER A 648 -18.01 10.16 -12.47
CA SER A 648 -19.35 9.63 -12.73
C SER A 648 -20.31 10.67 -13.31
N VAL A 649 -20.30 11.90 -12.79
CA VAL A 649 -21.23 12.95 -13.23
C VAL A 649 -20.65 13.73 -14.40
N ARG A 650 -19.41 14.20 -14.29
CA ARG A 650 -18.74 15.00 -15.34
C ARG A 650 -18.10 14.15 -16.44
N LYS A 651 -17.95 12.83 -16.22
CA LYS A 651 -17.37 11.87 -17.18
C LYS A 651 -16.01 12.34 -17.74
N ARG A 652 -15.21 13.01 -16.92
CA ARG A 652 -13.89 13.50 -17.30
C ARG A 652 -12.82 12.43 -17.04
N SER A 653 -11.67 12.58 -17.69
CA SER A 653 -10.53 11.68 -17.52
C SER A 653 -9.99 11.71 -16.09
N THR A 654 -9.46 10.58 -15.66
CA THR A 654 -8.88 10.41 -14.31
C THR A 654 -7.51 11.09 -14.18
N THR A 655 -6.75 11.28 -15.27
CA THR A 655 -5.38 11.83 -15.21
C THR A 655 -5.29 13.21 -14.54
N PRO A 656 -6.06 14.24 -14.97
CA PRO A 656 -5.96 15.57 -14.37
C PRO A 656 -6.37 15.57 -12.89
N LEU A 657 -7.29 14.68 -12.52
CA LEU A 657 -7.77 14.53 -11.15
C LEU A 657 -6.65 14.00 -10.23
N ILE A 658 -5.91 12.96 -10.67
CA ILE A 658 -4.75 12.44 -9.94
C ILE A 658 -3.66 13.50 -9.83
N ILE A 659 -3.43 14.28 -10.89
CA ILE A 659 -2.43 15.35 -10.90
C ILE A 659 -2.76 16.43 -9.87
N ILE A 660 -4.02 16.87 -9.81
CA ILE A 660 -4.49 17.84 -8.82
C ILE A 660 -4.29 17.30 -7.39
N ALA A 661 -4.69 16.06 -7.15
CA ALA A 661 -4.54 15.42 -5.85
C ALA A 661 -3.07 15.31 -5.43
N SER A 662 -2.20 14.96 -6.37
CA SER A 662 -0.75 14.89 -6.17
C SER A 662 -0.17 16.25 -5.80
N GLY A 663 -0.54 17.30 -6.53
CA GLY A 663 -0.11 18.66 -6.23
C GLY A 663 -0.58 19.11 -4.84
N PHE A 664 -1.82 18.82 -4.45
CA PHE A 664 -2.29 19.13 -3.10
C PHE A 664 -1.48 18.47 -1.99
N ILE A 665 -1.20 17.16 -2.11
CA ILE A 665 -0.44 16.41 -1.10
C ILE A 665 1.01 16.89 -1.03
N LEU A 666 1.66 17.06 -2.19
CA LEU A 666 3.05 17.47 -2.28
C LEU A 666 3.25 18.92 -1.84
N GLY A 667 2.31 19.80 -2.18
CA GLY A 667 2.36 21.22 -1.81
C GLY A 667 2.34 21.40 -0.31
N GLU A 668 1.36 20.81 0.38
CA GLU A 668 1.29 20.85 1.83
C GLU A 668 2.46 20.10 2.48
N GLY A 669 2.79 18.90 1.99
CA GLY A 669 3.90 18.11 2.53
C GLY A 669 5.25 18.83 2.44
N PHE A 670 5.57 19.46 1.31
CA PHE A 670 6.80 20.23 1.14
C PHE A 670 6.80 21.52 1.97
N LEU A 671 5.71 22.30 1.91
CA LEU A 671 5.63 23.57 2.64
C LEU A 671 5.43 23.38 4.15
N SER A 672 5.05 22.18 4.61
CA SER A 672 5.08 21.83 6.04
C SER A 672 6.49 21.90 6.63
N ILE A 673 7.54 21.70 5.81
CA ILE A 673 8.94 21.90 6.22
C ILE A 673 9.19 23.39 6.53
N VAL A 674 8.57 24.31 5.78
CA VAL A 674 8.66 25.74 6.08
C VAL A 674 7.98 26.02 7.42
N ASN A 675 6.81 25.45 7.69
CA ASN A 675 6.15 25.56 9.00
C ASN A 675 7.01 24.99 10.13
N LEU A 676 7.73 23.90 9.89
CA LEU A 676 8.70 23.33 10.83
C LEU A 676 9.82 24.33 11.15
N TRP A 677 10.37 25.00 10.14
CA TRP A 677 11.37 26.07 10.33
C TRP A 677 10.80 27.28 11.07
N LEU A 678 9.60 27.73 10.71
CA LEU A 678 8.91 28.84 11.40
C LEU A 678 8.69 28.51 12.88
N GLN A 679 8.25 27.28 13.18
CA GLN A 679 8.08 26.80 14.56
C GLN A 679 9.43 26.71 15.29
N ALA A 680 10.48 26.20 14.64
CA ALA A 680 11.82 26.10 15.22
C ALA A 680 12.40 27.48 15.57
N LEU A 681 12.15 28.48 14.72
CA LEU A 681 12.51 29.88 14.94
C LEU A 681 11.56 30.61 15.90
N LYS A 682 10.54 29.93 16.43
CA LYS A 682 9.51 30.47 17.33
C LYS A 682 8.83 31.72 16.75
N VAL A 683 8.58 31.73 15.44
CA VAL A 683 7.90 32.83 14.77
C VAL A 683 6.49 32.94 15.35
N PRO A 684 6.08 34.13 15.84
CA PRO A 684 4.77 34.32 16.45
C PRO A 684 3.66 34.03 15.45
N HIS A 685 2.63 33.35 15.92
CA HIS A 685 1.43 32.99 15.19
C HIS A 685 0.22 33.19 16.13
N TYR A 686 -0.96 33.44 15.54
CA TYR A 686 -2.17 33.85 16.26
C TYR A 686 -2.94 32.72 16.91
#